data_AF-A0AA89C0U2-F1
#
_entry.id   AF-A0AA89C0U2-F1
#
_cell.length_a   1.000
_cell.length_b   1.000
_cell.length_c   1.000
_cell.angle_alpha   90.00
_cell.angle_beta   90.00
_cell.angle_gamma   90.00
#
_symmetry.space_group_name_H-M   'P 1'
#
loop_
_entity.id
_entity.type
_entity.pdbx_description
1 polymer ?
#
loop_
_entity_poly.entity_id
_entity_poly.type
_entity_poly.pdbx_seq_one_letter_code
_entity_poly.pdbx_strand_id
1 'polypeptide(L)'
;MDTHQYRRVAVIALIAILCFVIGVLIGYFSMKKEHLKYCKDVNRKDAYPTNFNFLNRGADMSISKKIPGLVSRQRLDETIRFLTEKPRYAGTETQAEVTKFVHNTFLRHGFHSERVAYNVLLSFPRPGANSTITLIDDGGNELQKTSPFEEGVGNIKDYDDSFKAFNAYSPSGEVEGDLIYAEYGRKLEFERLKENGIDVTGKIAIIKYGKIFRGNKVEFAAKAGAVGVILYSDPGDYGVCCEGINPYPETAFLPLTGMQRGAIVLTKGDQTTPGYPSTEYAYRLNEIELNSQVPQIPSQPITATDAFKMLREMNGEDIVQDSLGRFNLSFPHGTGLKPGRKVNMVVKNINEMRKIENVIGTIRGSIEPDRYVIFGGHKDAWVYGGADPMSGTNIVLEVARVIGELVNQGWKPRRSIIICSWDGEEYGLIGSFEWVEENMAWIRDKVVAYINVDSSVTGNLHTYLRSVPLLKKVFVESTKIAADPSGQYDSVYDKWLDEEHGDIQARKMGGGSDFVPFLAVHGIPTMYPKIYGISKGINGQEWTARSTPLYHTRYETYHFMKMIDPEMKNFAAMTTILTDVLRQLADSMILPFDLKAFLIDLKKSVKVVADVVFIQNTKVDKKYQEGLQKGIENVDEAIAKFQNDIAAVDKNNPLAVRRVNDKMMALEKVFIDGNGLPDRPQYKKYIEKPRSAPIGDRKLQPIILSDSKGNWLKNHVSDDVEKQIIWQSKSGARIADSTNWLKRNIAKSIINYGDIWLYVWIGTCDLTSKNKKYISLRHNNEDGIREITTKYREINDIIRKYPGSKLTILETPIYSIKKWNEGKGHKDPATFEDQDEELASQINALNREAREINKSLGSHSPEFTSDLQTNRKVKVGDNRQLRTIKRYNFNLYADGIHTGTLLSKAWLKKITEQIKRDCWDKQVGRNEPK
;
A
#
# COMPACT_ATOMS: atom_id res chain seq x y z
N MET A 1 -23.68 -41.11 55.35
CA MET A 1 -23.03 -39.78 55.46
C MET A 1 -23.33 -39.23 56.83
N ASP A 2 -22.27 -38.87 57.54
CA ASP A 2 -22.30 -38.46 58.95
C ASP A 2 -23.00 -37.12 59.14
N THR A 3 -23.72 -36.92 60.25
CA THR A 3 -24.39 -35.64 60.62
C THR A 3 -23.42 -34.45 60.61
N HIS A 4 -22.12 -34.73 60.75
CA HIS A 4 -21.04 -33.77 60.66
C HIS A 4 -20.82 -33.20 59.24
N GLN A 5 -21.09 -33.98 58.18
CA GLN A 5 -21.00 -33.51 56.79
C GLN A 5 -22.14 -32.56 56.43
N TYR A 6 -23.36 -32.83 56.89
CA TYR A 6 -24.51 -31.94 56.67
C TYR A 6 -24.29 -30.56 57.29
N ARG A 7 -23.72 -30.49 58.49
CA ARG A 7 -23.37 -29.21 59.12
C ARG A 7 -22.31 -28.43 58.33
N ARG A 8 -21.29 -29.10 57.80
CA ARG A 8 -20.27 -28.44 56.96
C ARG A 8 -20.85 -27.91 55.67
N VAL A 9 -21.69 -28.69 54.98
CA VAL A 9 -22.34 -28.25 53.74
C VAL A 9 -23.30 -27.08 54.00
N ALA A 10 -24.06 -27.11 55.10
CA ALA A 10 -24.95 -26.03 55.47
C ALA A 10 -24.20 -24.73 55.82
N VAL A 11 -23.06 -24.83 56.53
CA VAL A 11 -22.21 -23.66 56.84
C VAL A 11 -21.58 -23.09 55.57
N ILE A 12 -21.09 -23.94 54.66
CA ILE A 12 -20.54 -23.49 53.36
C ILE A 12 -21.62 -22.79 52.53
N ALA A 13 -22.85 -23.34 52.49
CA ALA A 13 -23.97 -22.73 51.79
C ALA A 13 -24.35 -21.37 52.40
N LEU A 14 -24.37 -21.26 53.73
CA LEU A 14 -24.61 -19.99 54.44
C LEU A 14 -23.52 -18.94 54.14
N ILE A 15 -22.25 -19.34 54.12
CA ILE A 15 -21.14 -18.44 53.76
C ILE A 15 -21.27 -18.00 52.30
N ALA A 16 -21.61 -18.91 51.38
CA ALA A 16 -21.81 -18.57 49.97
C ALA A 16 -22.98 -17.58 49.77
N ILE A 17 -24.09 -17.77 50.48
CA ILE A 17 -25.23 -16.84 50.48
C ILE A 17 -24.80 -15.48 51.03
N LEU A 18 -24.06 -15.46 52.14
CA LEU A 18 -23.57 -14.23 52.74
C LEU A 18 -22.64 -13.46 51.80
N CYS A 19 -21.69 -14.15 51.16
CA CYS A 19 -20.81 -13.55 50.15
C CYS A 19 -21.58 -13.01 48.94
N PHE A 20 -22.61 -13.73 48.48
CA PHE A 20 -23.48 -13.26 47.41
C PHE A 20 -24.24 -11.99 47.80
N VAL A 21 -24.84 -11.95 48.99
CA VAL A 21 -25.57 -10.77 49.50
C VAL A 21 -24.63 -9.58 49.68
N ILE A 22 -23.43 -9.79 50.25
CA ILE A 22 -22.42 -8.73 50.38
C ILE A 22 -21.99 -8.23 49.00
N GLY A 23 -21.78 -9.12 48.02
CA GLY A 23 -21.46 -8.73 46.64
C GLY A 23 -22.56 -7.89 45.99
N VAL A 24 -23.83 -8.24 46.21
CA VAL A 24 -24.99 -7.44 45.74
C VAL A 24 -25.04 -6.09 46.43
N LEU A 25 -24.79 -6.02 47.74
CA LEU A 25 -24.79 -4.76 48.49
C LEU A 25 -23.61 -3.86 48.07
N ILE A 26 -22.41 -4.41 47.90
CA ILE A 26 -21.26 -3.67 47.37
C ILE A 26 -21.58 -3.16 45.96
N GLY A 27 -22.17 -3.98 45.08
CA GLY A 27 -22.62 -3.55 43.75
C GLY A 27 -23.66 -2.42 43.81
N TYR A 28 -24.65 -2.54 44.70
CA TYR A 28 -25.70 -1.55 44.90
C TYR A 28 -25.17 -0.21 45.39
N PHE A 29 -24.24 -0.23 46.36
CA PHE A 29 -23.68 0.99 46.96
C PHE A 29 -22.44 1.55 46.25
N SER A 30 -21.73 0.75 45.46
CA SER A 30 -20.59 1.20 44.62
C SER A 30 -21.03 1.88 43.32
N MET A 31 -22.31 1.77 42.94
CA MET A 31 -22.85 2.57 41.83
C MET A 31 -22.85 4.05 42.21
N LYS A 32 -21.93 4.83 41.62
CA LYS A 32 -21.87 6.29 41.77
C LYS A 32 -23.25 6.93 41.55
N LYS A 33 -23.63 7.91 42.39
CA LYS A 33 -24.91 8.64 42.30
C LYS A 33 -25.19 9.26 40.92
N GLU A 34 -24.18 9.45 40.08
CA GLU A 34 -24.31 9.89 38.68
C GLU A 34 -25.01 8.84 37.79
N HIS A 35 -24.78 7.54 38.01
CA HIS A 35 -25.52 6.47 37.32
C HIS A 35 -27.00 6.42 37.74
N LEU A 36 -27.31 6.74 39.00
CA LEU A 36 -28.69 6.83 39.49
C LEU A 36 -29.44 8.06 38.96
N LYS A 37 -28.74 9.14 38.62
CA LYS A 37 -29.35 10.31 37.94
C LYS A 37 -29.80 9.92 36.53
N TYR A 38 -28.97 9.14 35.82
CA TYR A 38 -29.30 8.57 34.52
C TYR A 38 -30.51 7.62 34.57
N CYS A 39 -30.58 6.75 35.58
CA CYS A 39 -31.72 5.84 35.78
C CYS A 39 -33.01 6.56 36.23
N LYS A 40 -32.92 7.69 36.93
CA LYS A 40 -34.09 8.48 37.34
C LYS A 40 -34.69 9.30 36.20
N ASP A 41 -33.89 9.76 35.25
CA ASP A 41 -34.40 10.42 34.04
C ASP A 41 -35.13 9.44 33.09
N VAL A 42 -34.89 8.13 33.21
CA VAL A 42 -35.61 7.07 32.47
C VAL A 42 -36.99 6.76 33.08
N ASN A 43 -37.26 7.23 34.31
CA ASN A 43 -38.53 6.96 35.02
C ASN A 43 -39.56 8.09 34.91
N ARG A 44 -39.39 9.06 33.99
CA ARG A 44 -40.54 9.85 33.55
C ARG A 44 -41.48 8.92 32.78
N LYS A 45 -42.65 8.67 33.37
CA LYS A 45 -43.84 8.04 32.78
C LYS A 45 -44.45 8.86 31.62
N ASP A 46 -43.62 9.53 30.83
CA ASP A 46 -44.02 10.22 29.61
C ASP A 46 -43.55 9.39 28.41
N ALA A 47 -44.50 8.63 27.86
CA ALA A 47 -44.45 7.92 26.58
C ALA A 47 -43.38 6.82 26.42
N TYR A 48 -43.72 5.58 26.78
CA TYR A 48 -43.33 4.47 25.91
C TYR A 48 -44.06 4.70 24.59
N PRO A 49 -43.36 4.94 23.46
CA PRO A 49 -44.04 5.10 22.19
C PRO A 49 -44.74 3.78 21.86
N THR A 50 -46.07 3.79 21.91
CA THR A 50 -46.91 2.71 21.38
C THR A 50 -46.72 2.53 19.87
N ASN A 51 -46.01 3.46 19.24
CA ASN A 51 -45.64 3.46 17.84
C ASN A 51 -44.12 3.26 17.64
N PHE A 52 -43.71 2.02 17.39
CA PHE A 52 -42.32 1.65 17.10
C PHE A 52 -41.87 1.96 15.66
N ASN A 53 -42.68 2.67 14.85
CA ASN A 53 -42.36 2.97 13.45
C ASN A 53 -41.04 3.74 13.27
N PHE A 54 -40.56 4.45 14.30
CA PHE A 54 -39.27 5.15 14.23
C PHE A 54 -38.08 4.20 14.04
N LEU A 55 -38.18 2.92 14.43
CA LEU A 55 -37.14 1.91 14.21
C LEU A 55 -36.92 1.60 12.71
N ASN A 56 -37.95 1.85 11.89
CA ASN A 56 -37.97 1.63 10.45
C ASN A 56 -37.51 2.87 9.66
N ARG A 57 -36.98 3.89 10.32
CA ARG A 57 -36.45 5.08 9.66
C ARG A 57 -35.25 4.72 8.77
N GLY A 58 -35.36 5.05 7.48
CA GLY A 58 -34.25 4.99 6.52
C GLY A 58 -33.22 6.10 6.73
N ALA A 59 -32.12 6.04 5.97
CA ALA A 59 -31.14 7.12 5.98
C ALA A 59 -31.72 8.40 5.37
N ASP A 60 -31.40 9.54 5.97
CA ASP A 60 -31.73 10.85 5.39
C ASP A 60 -30.64 11.27 4.39
N MET A 61 -30.96 11.13 3.10
CA MET A 61 -30.05 11.49 2.01
C MET A 61 -29.95 13.01 1.80
N SER A 62 -30.85 13.81 2.38
CA SER A 62 -30.74 15.28 2.32
C SER A 62 -29.54 15.79 3.12
N ILE A 63 -29.10 15.04 4.13
CA ILE A 63 -27.93 15.37 4.96
C ILE A 63 -26.65 15.43 4.12
N SER A 64 -26.45 14.51 3.17
CA SER A 64 -25.29 14.55 2.26
C SER A 64 -25.17 15.88 1.53
N LYS A 65 -26.30 16.44 1.09
CA LYS A 65 -26.32 17.70 0.33
C LYS A 65 -25.98 18.92 1.20
N LYS A 66 -26.11 18.81 2.53
CA LYS A 66 -25.77 19.88 3.48
C LYS A 66 -24.28 19.91 3.81
N ILE A 67 -23.61 18.75 3.81
CA ILE A 67 -22.21 18.61 4.25
C ILE A 67 -21.27 19.61 3.58
N PRO A 68 -21.23 19.76 2.23
CA PRO A 68 -20.27 20.67 1.59
C PRO A 68 -20.41 22.12 2.06
N GLY A 69 -21.64 22.58 2.32
CA GLY A 69 -21.92 23.93 2.79
C GLY A 69 -21.58 24.17 4.27
N LEU A 70 -21.36 23.10 5.03
CA LEU A 70 -20.97 23.20 6.43
C LEU A 70 -19.45 23.25 6.62
N VAL A 71 -18.65 22.71 5.69
CA VAL A 71 -17.18 22.66 5.81
C VAL A 71 -16.55 24.05 5.67
N SER A 72 -15.68 24.43 6.59
CA SER A 72 -15.07 25.76 6.68
C SER A 72 -13.57 25.72 6.38
N ARG A 73 -13.19 26.25 5.21
CA ARG A 73 -11.78 26.40 4.79
C ARG A 73 -10.97 27.30 5.73
N GLN A 74 -11.60 28.35 6.27
CA GLN A 74 -10.96 29.21 7.25
C GLN A 74 -10.60 28.46 8.53
N ARG A 75 -11.52 27.65 9.07
CA ARG A 75 -11.25 26.86 10.28
C ARG A 75 -10.18 25.80 10.04
N LEU A 76 -10.19 25.17 8.87
CA LEU A 76 -9.13 24.23 8.46
C LEU A 76 -7.76 24.91 8.42
N ASP A 77 -7.67 26.17 7.95
CA ASP A 77 -6.43 26.97 7.93
C ASP A 77 -5.95 27.34 9.34
N GLU A 78 -6.86 27.84 10.18
CA GLU A 78 -6.57 28.22 11.56
C GLU A 78 -6.13 27.01 12.39
N THR A 79 -6.80 25.88 12.21
CA THR A 79 -6.52 24.64 12.95
C THR A 79 -5.18 24.04 12.54
N ILE A 80 -4.88 23.92 11.24
CA ILE A 80 -3.58 23.38 10.81
C ILE A 80 -2.42 24.28 11.24
N ARG A 81 -2.61 25.61 11.26
CA ARG A 81 -1.62 26.57 11.77
C ARG A 81 -1.34 26.32 13.25
N PHE A 82 -2.39 26.25 14.08
CA PHE A 82 -2.24 25.92 15.50
C PHE A 82 -1.53 24.58 15.67
N LEU A 83 -2.00 23.54 14.98
CA LEU A 83 -1.47 22.17 15.03
C LEU A 83 -0.04 22.02 14.50
N THR A 84 0.59 23.05 13.94
CA THR A 84 1.98 22.99 13.45
C THR A 84 2.89 24.06 14.06
N GLU A 85 2.40 24.79 15.08
CA GLU A 85 3.14 25.88 15.72
C GLU A 85 4.34 25.41 16.57
N LYS A 86 4.25 24.23 17.18
CA LYS A 86 5.26 23.66 18.10
C LYS A 86 5.60 22.20 17.76
N PRO A 87 6.77 21.66 18.14
CA PRO A 87 7.03 20.22 18.06
C PRO A 87 6.08 19.40 18.95
N ARG A 88 5.70 18.18 18.53
CA ARG A 88 4.59 17.38 19.13
C ARG A 88 4.89 15.90 19.28
N TYR A 89 6.02 15.58 19.87
CA TYR A 89 6.35 14.19 20.17
C TYR A 89 5.37 13.60 21.20
N ALA A 90 5.02 12.32 21.05
CA ALA A 90 4.21 11.62 22.04
C ALA A 90 4.80 11.75 23.46
N GLY A 91 3.94 11.94 24.46
CA GLY A 91 4.38 12.03 25.86
C GLY A 91 5.14 13.32 26.23
N THR A 92 5.08 14.39 25.43
CA THR A 92 5.58 15.73 25.81
C THR A 92 4.47 16.65 26.29
N GLU A 93 4.85 17.78 26.92
CA GLU A 93 3.90 18.80 27.35
C GLU A 93 3.17 19.47 26.17
N THR A 94 3.88 19.73 25.07
CA THR A 94 3.28 20.27 23.84
C THR A 94 2.21 19.35 23.24
N GLN A 95 2.40 18.03 23.35
CA GLN A 95 1.39 17.05 22.94
C GLN A 95 0.19 17.02 23.90
N ALA A 96 0.41 17.24 25.20
CA ALA A 96 -0.67 17.37 26.17
C ALA A 96 -1.55 18.63 25.91
N GLU A 97 -0.97 19.72 25.40
CA GLU A 97 -1.74 20.90 24.95
C GLU A 97 -2.74 20.54 23.83
N VAL A 98 -2.29 19.81 22.80
CA VAL A 98 -3.17 19.35 21.72
C VAL A 98 -4.22 18.38 22.22
N THR A 99 -3.86 17.47 23.12
CA THR A 99 -4.82 16.54 23.74
C THR A 99 -5.97 17.31 24.40
N LYS A 100 -5.66 18.35 25.18
CA LYS A 100 -6.67 19.22 25.81
C LYS A 100 -7.51 19.95 24.75
N PHE A 101 -6.87 20.45 23.69
CA PHE A 101 -7.56 21.15 22.61
C PHE A 101 -8.56 20.24 21.86
N VAL A 102 -8.16 19.01 21.52
CA VAL A 102 -9.04 18.03 20.86
C VAL A 102 -10.22 17.67 21.77
N HIS A 103 -9.95 17.35 23.04
CA HIS A 103 -10.98 17.04 24.04
C HIS A 103 -12.02 18.16 24.18
N ASN A 104 -11.55 19.40 24.35
CA ASN A 104 -12.44 20.57 24.46
C ASN A 104 -13.19 20.84 23.15
N THR A 105 -12.62 20.53 22.00
CA THR A 105 -13.30 20.67 20.70
C THR A 105 -14.44 19.67 20.56
N PHE A 106 -14.23 18.41 20.96
CA PHE A 106 -15.30 17.41 20.98
C PHE A 106 -16.45 17.82 21.92
N LEU A 107 -16.13 18.26 23.15
CA LEU A 107 -17.15 18.74 24.10
C LEU A 107 -17.96 19.92 23.52
N ARG A 108 -17.29 20.91 22.91
CA ARG A 108 -17.95 22.08 22.30
C ARG A 108 -18.91 21.72 21.17
N HIS A 109 -18.70 20.58 20.52
CA HIS A 109 -19.54 20.12 19.40
C HIS A 109 -20.49 18.98 19.78
N GLY A 110 -20.78 18.83 21.08
CA GLY A 110 -21.85 17.96 21.57
C GLY A 110 -21.48 16.48 21.69
N PHE A 111 -20.19 16.13 21.59
CA PHE A 111 -19.72 14.78 21.86
C PHE A 111 -19.55 14.57 23.37
N HIS A 112 -19.85 13.36 23.83
CA HIS A 112 -19.28 12.88 25.08
C HIS A 112 -17.79 12.63 24.84
N SER A 113 -16.90 13.36 25.53
CA SER A 113 -15.46 13.27 25.31
C SER A 113 -14.74 12.74 26.54
N GLU A 114 -13.88 11.74 26.32
CA GLU A 114 -13.04 11.12 27.34
C GLU A 114 -11.57 11.21 26.93
N ARG A 115 -10.69 11.39 27.91
CA ARG A 115 -9.24 11.22 27.74
C ARG A 115 -8.85 9.90 28.36
N VAL A 116 -8.30 9.00 27.56
CA VAL A 116 -7.90 7.66 27.98
C VAL A 116 -6.38 7.61 27.98
N ALA A 117 -5.80 7.29 29.13
CA ALA A 117 -4.36 7.38 29.34
C ALA A 117 -3.71 6.01 29.50
N TYR A 118 -2.51 5.88 28.94
CA TYR A 118 -1.64 4.71 29.10
C TYR A 118 -0.25 5.15 29.52
N ASN A 119 0.43 4.33 30.31
CA ASN A 119 1.83 4.54 30.68
C ASN A 119 2.70 3.54 29.93
N VAL A 120 3.39 4.03 28.91
CA VAL A 120 4.01 3.24 27.82
C VAL A 120 5.50 3.54 27.71
N LEU A 121 6.28 2.63 27.13
CA LEU A 121 7.69 2.85 26.87
C LEU A 121 7.88 3.66 25.58
N LEU A 122 8.43 4.87 25.70
CA LEU A 122 8.84 5.69 24.57
C LEU A 122 10.37 5.77 24.49
N SER A 123 10.89 6.35 23.43
CA SER A 123 12.33 6.47 23.19
C SER A 123 12.70 7.88 22.74
N PHE A 124 13.75 8.47 23.31
CA PHE A 124 14.19 9.83 22.99
C PHE A 124 15.72 9.92 22.91
N PRO A 125 16.29 10.90 22.20
CA PRO A 125 17.70 11.25 22.38
C PRO A 125 17.93 11.69 23.83
N ARG A 126 19.06 11.29 24.41
CA ARG A 126 19.44 11.69 25.77
C ARG A 126 19.58 13.23 25.82
N PRO A 127 18.90 13.93 26.74
CA PRO A 127 19.04 15.37 26.90
C PRO A 127 20.51 15.80 27.07
N GLY A 128 20.92 16.86 26.37
CA GLY A 128 22.29 17.37 26.41
C GLY A 128 23.36 16.51 25.73
N ALA A 129 23.00 15.36 25.15
CA ALA A 129 23.93 14.46 24.47
C ALA A 129 23.65 14.39 22.96
N ASN A 130 24.71 14.23 22.17
CA ASN A 130 24.61 14.04 20.72
C ASN A 130 24.99 12.62 20.35
N SER A 131 24.15 11.97 19.54
CA SER A 131 24.59 10.87 18.71
C SER A 131 25.51 11.43 17.62
N THR A 132 26.62 10.75 17.34
CA THR A 132 27.63 11.20 16.37
C THR A 132 28.14 10.01 15.60
N ILE A 133 28.39 10.21 14.31
CA ILE A 133 29.13 9.25 13.48
C ILE A 133 30.36 9.99 12.97
N THR A 134 31.53 9.39 13.17
CA THR A 134 32.82 9.96 12.83
C THR A 134 33.55 9.00 11.91
N LEU A 135 33.97 9.49 10.74
CA LEU A 135 34.93 8.82 9.89
C LEU A 135 36.33 9.08 10.45
N ILE A 136 37.08 8.02 10.72
CA ILE A 136 38.41 8.06 11.31
C ILE A 136 39.44 7.36 10.41
N ASP A 137 40.70 7.72 10.55
CA ASP A 137 41.81 6.98 9.96
C ASP A 137 42.34 5.87 10.90
N ASP A 138 43.31 5.07 10.44
CA ASP A 138 43.96 4.02 11.24
C ASP A 138 44.65 4.54 12.51
N GLY A 139 45.01 5.82 12.56
CA GLY A 139 45.57 6.47 13.75
C GLY A 139 44.51 6.97 14.73
N GLY A 140 43.22 6.82 14.41
CA GLY A 140 42.09 7.33 15.19
C GLY A 140 41.83 8.83 15.00
N ASN A 141 42.46 9.48 14.02
CA ASN A 141 42.23 10.89 13.77
C ASN A 141 40.86 11.10 13.09
N GLU A 142 40.11 12.10 13.57
CA GLU A 142 38.84 12.50 12.98
C GLU A 142 39.06 13.13 11.60
N LEU A 143 38.46 12.54 10.57
CA LEU A 143 38.48 13.04 9.19
C LEU A 143 37.20 13.80 8.87
N GLN A 144 36.08 13.29 9.36
CA GLN A 144 34.76 13.86 9.17
C GLN A 144 33.85 13.45 10.31
N LYS A 145 32.97 14.35 10.73
CA LYS A 145 31.93 14.10 11.71
C LYS A 145 30.56 14.54 11.18
N THR A 146 29.52 13.79 11.50
CA THR A 146 28.14 14.12 11.10
C THR A 146 27.61 15.33 11.85
N SER A 147 26.76 16.10 11.18
CA SER A 147 25.95 17.12 11.84
C SER A 147 24.91 16.46 12.75
N PRO A 148 24.76 16.90 14.00
CA PRO A 148 23.67 16.46 14.86
C PRO A 148 22.37 17.27 14.62
N PHE A 149 22.38 18.21 13.66
CA PHE A 149 21.28 19.14 13.41
C PHE A 149 20.87 19.17 11.93
N GLU A 150 19.56 19.29 11.72
CA GLU A 150 18.98 19.74 10.46
C GLU A 150 18.94 21.28 10.46
N GLU A 151 19.19 21.91 9.31
CA GLU A 151 19.20 23.38 9.20
C GLU A 151 17.83 23.99 9.55
N GLY A 152 17.86 25.15 10.19
CA GLY A 152 16.67 25.93 10.52
C GLY A 152 15.93 26.42 9.27
N VAL A 153 14.63 26.69 9.42
CA VAL A 153 13.76 27.13 8.32
C VAL A 153 13.33 28.57 8.57
N GLY A 154 13.98 29.53 7.91
CA GLY A 154 13.55 30.94 7.91
C GLY A 154 13.14 31.47 9.29
N ASN A 155 11.89 31.94 9.41
CA ASN A 155 11.32 32.51 10.64
C ASN A 155 10.70 31.48 11.60
N ILE A 156 10.88 30.16 11.38
CA ILE A 156 10.41 29.15 12.31
C ILE A 156 11.32 29.16 13.53
N LYS A 157 10.75 29.54 14.68
CA LYS A 157 11.47 29.56 15.96
C LYS A 157 11.97 28.14 16.27
N ASP A 158 13.28 28.02 16.52
CA ASP A 158 13.84 26.81 17.10
C ASP A 158 13.29 26.67 18.53
N TYR A 159 12.45 25.66 18.75
CA TYR A 159 11.92 25.34 20.06
C TYR A 159 12.88 24.39 20.78
N ASP A 160 13.16 24.68 22.04
CA ASP A 160 14.07 23.90 22.91
C ASP A 160 13.61 22.44 23.07
N ASP A 161 12.28 22.20 23.01
CA ASP A 161 11.66 20.87 23.08
C ASP A 161 11.79 20.05 21.78
N SER A 162 12.47 20.56 20.75
CA SER A 162 12.70 19.82 19.51
C SER A 162 13.84 18.82 19.69
N PHE A 163 13.51 17.53 19.70
CA PHE A 163 14.55 16.49 19.69
C PHE A 163 15.31 16.47 18.35
N LYS A 164 16.61 16.15 18.46
CA LYS A 164 17.48 15.89 17.31
C LYS A 164 16.99 14.64 16.58
N ALA A 165 17.29 14.53 15.29
CA ALA A 165 16.87 13.37 14.52
C ALA A 165 17.49 12.08 15.06
N PHE A 166 16.66 11.05 15.21
CA PHE A 166 17.06 9.77 15.77
C PHE A 166 16.15 8.65 15.26
N ASN A 167 16.61 7.41 15.42
CA ASN A 167 15.76 6.23 15.29
C ASN A 167 15.30 5.76 16.67
N ALA A 168 14.00 5.91 16.95
CA ALA A 168 13.44 5.51 18.23
C ALA A 168 13.57 4.00 18.46
N TYR A 169 13.88 3.64 19.71
CA TYR A 169 14.24 2.31 20.19
C TYR A 169 15.58 1.77 19.69
N SER A 170 16.39 2.58 18.99
CA SER A 170 17.77 2.19 18.78
C SER A 170 18.54 2.18 20.10
N PRO A 171 19.27 1.10 20.43
CA PRO A 171 20.03 1.02 21.67
C PRO A 171 21.13 2.06 21.69
N SER A 172 21.39 2.61 22.88
CA SER A 172 22.60 3.39 23.12
C SER A 172 23.83 2.49 23.02
N GLY A 173 24.91 3.00 22.44
CA GLY A 173 26.16 2.27 22.30
C GLY A 173 27.19 3.00 21.48
N GLU A 174 28.43 2.54 21.60
CA GLU A 174 29.56 2.95 20.76
C GLU A 174 30.08 1.72 20.03
N VAL A 175 30.15 1.81 18.70
CA VAL A 175 30.65 0.75 17.83
C VAL A 175 31.63 1.33 16.82
N GLU A 176 32.70 0.60 16.55
CA GLU A 176 33.66 0.91 15.49
C GLU A 176 33.67 -0.23 14.47
N GLY A 177 33.71 0.11 13.18
CA GLY A 177 33.85 -0.89 12.13
C GLY A 177 34.06 -0.28 10.75
N ASP A 178 34.36 -1.14 9.78
CA ASP A 178 34.36 -0.74 8.37
C ASP A 178 32.95 -0.36 7.93
N LEU A 179 32.84 0.58 6.98
CA LEU A 179 31.56 0.91 6.38
C LEU A 179 31.27 0.01 5.17
N ILE A 180 30.05 -0.51 5.07
CA ILE A 180 29.56 -1.26 3.91
C ILE A 180 28.30 -0.60 3.33
N TYR A 181 28.27 -0.40 2.02
CA TYR A 181 27.09 0.11 1.34
C TYR A 181 26.12 -1.01 1.00
N ALA A 182 24.88 -0.90 1.48
CA ALA A 182 23.87 -1.95 1.35
C ALA A 182 22.57 -1.45 0.69
N GLU A 183 22.64 -0.47 -0.22
CA GLU A 183 21.50 0.03 -1.02
C GLU A 183 20.27 0.32 -0.13
N TYR A 184 19.14 -0.35 -0.36
CA TYR A 184 17.91 -0.20 0.45
C TYR A 184 17.81 -1.19 1.61
N GLY A 185 18.85 -1.98 1.88
CA GLY A 185 18.94 -2.88 3.03
C GLY A 185 17.81 -3.91 3.10
N ARG A 186 17.29 -4.40 1.97
CA ARG A 186 16.32 -5.51 1.97
C ARG A 186 17.08 -6.81 2.21
N LYS A 187 16.33 -7.86 2.56
CA LYS A 187 16.91 -9.18 2.80
C LYS A 187 17.80 -9.65 1.64
N LEU A 188 17.34 -9.41 0.41
CA LEU A 188 18.02 -9.74 -0.84
C LEU A 188 19.37 -9.04 -0.98
N GLU A 189 19.49 -7.78 -0.56
CA GLU A 189 20.79 -7.10 -0.54
C GLU A 189 21.80 -7.84 0.31
N PHE A 190 21.46 -8.22 1.54
CA PHE A 190 22.38 -8.95 2.41
C PHE A 190 22.67 -10.38 1.91
N GLU A 191 21.68 -11.05 1.31
CA GLU A 191 21.88 -12.34 0.63
C GLU A 191 22.89 -12.21 -0.51
N ARG A 192 22.79 -11.17 -1.34
CA ARG A 192 23.75 -10.89 -2.44
C ARG A 192 25.15 -10.55 -1.95
N LEU A 193 25.30 -9.82 -0.83
CA LEU A 193 26.63 -9.57 -0.23
C LEU A 193 27.30 -10.90 0.10
N LYS A 194 26.56 -11.78 0.77
CA LYS A 194 27.03 -13.11 1.15
C LYS A 194 27.38 -13.97 -0.07
N GLU A 195 26.55 -13.97 -1.10
CA GLU A 195 26.79 -14.70 -2.37
C GLU A 195 28.04 -14.20 -3.10
N ASN A 196 28.33 -12.90 -3.03
CA ASN A 196 29.53 -12.29 -3.60
C ASN A 196 30.77 -12.41 -2.69
N GLY A 197 30.68 -13.18 -1.60
CA GLY A 197 31.79 -13.38 -0.67
C GLY A 197 32.13 -12.15 0.19
N ILE A 198 31.23 -11.20 0.32
CA ILE A 198 31.40 -9.98 1.13
C ILE A 198 30.87 -10.25 2.54
N ASP A 199 31.77 -10.32 3.51
CA ASP A 199 31.42 -10.49 4.92
C ASP A 199 30.96 -9.17 5.54
N VAL A 200 29.80 -9.18 6.20
CA VAL A 200 29.19 -8.02 6.86
C VAL A 200 29.44 -8.05 8.38
N THR A 201 29.97 -9.15 8.89
CA THR A 201 30.23 -9.35 10.32
C THR A 201 31.17 -8.27 10.87
N GLY A 202 30.75 -7.59 11.94
CA GLY A 202 31.55 -6.53 12.57
C GLY A 202 31.57 -5.19 11.82
N LYS A 203 30.81 -5.05 10.73
CA LYS A 203 30.78 -3.82 9.90
C LYS A 203 29.57 -2.93 10.24
N ILE A 204 29.66 -1.66 9.87
CA ILE A 204 28.57 -0.69 9.95
C ILE A 204 27.95 -0.55 8.55
N ALA A 205 26.65 -0.76 8.43
CA ALA A 205 25.96 -0.66 7.14
C ALA A 205 25.40 0.75 6.93
N ILE A 206 25.72 1.38 5.78
CA ILE A 206 25.04 2.60 5.32
C ILE A 206 23.95 2.23 4.31
N ILE A 207 22.72 2.67 4.59
CA ILE A 207 21.51 2.20 3.92
C ILE A 207 20.59 3.39 3.59
N LYS A 208 20.05 3.39 2.37
CA LYS A 208 19.00 4.33 1.92
C LYS A 208 17.68 4.06 2.62
N TYR A 209 16.96 5.12 3.01
CA TYR A 209 15.53 5.02 3.28
C TYR A 209 14.74 4.58 2.04
N GLY A 210 13.51 4.11 2.24
CA GLY A 210 12.60 3.70 1.15
C GLY A 210 12.52 2.19 0.90
N LYS A 211 11.61 1.81 -0.01
CA LYS A 211 11.21 0.44 -0.45
C LYS A 211 10.62 -0.48 0.64
N ILE A 212 11.25 -0.58 1.80
CA ILE A 212 10.81 -1.37 2.97
C ILE A 212 10.81 -0.53 4.25
N PHE A 213 10.15 -1.03 5.30
CA PHE A 213 10.13 -0.38 6.60
C PHE A 213 11.53 -0.34 7.23
N ARG A 214 11.84 0.77 7.91
CA ARG A 214 13.18 1.03 8.47
C ARG A 214 13.63 0.01 9.51
N GLY A 215 12.72 -0.47 10.36
CA GLY A 215 13.03 -1.52 11.33
C GLY A 215 13.50 -2.83 10.67
N ASN A 216 12.94 -3.18 9.50
CA ASN A 216 13.40 -4.37 8.77
C ASN A 216 14.82 -4.20 8.22
N LYS A 217 15.24 -2.98 7.86
CA LYS A 217 16.62 -2.71 7.42
C LYS A 217 17.60 -3.01 8.55
N VAL A 218 17.30 -2.53 9.75
CA VAL A 218 18.10 -2.76 10.95
C VAL A 218 18.11 -4.24 11.34
N GLU A 219 16.95 -4.89 11.32
CA GLU A 219 16.83 -6.33 11.59
C GLU A 219 17.66 -7.18 10.62
N PHE A 220 17.58 -6.90 9.32
CA PHE A 220 18.32 -7.66 8.31
C PHE A 220 19.83 -7.41 8.39
N ALA A 221 20.26 -6.18 8.66
CA ALA A 221 21.66 -5.85 8.89
C ALA A 221 22.21 -6.61 10.12
N ALA A 222 21.47 -6.60 11.24
CA ALA A 222 21.84 -7.33 12.45
C ALA A 222 21.95 -8.84 12.18
N LYS A 223 20.97 -9.43 11.49
CA LYS A 223 21.00 -10.86 11.10
C LYS A 223 22.15 -11.20 10.15
N ALA A 224 22.65 -10.23 9.39
CA ALA A 224 23.82 -10.39 8.54
C ALA A 224 25.16 -10.19 9.29
N GLY A 225 25.13 -9.83 10.57
CA GLY A 225 26.32 -9.64 11.41
C GLY A 225 26.81 -8.19 11.54
N ALA A 226 26.09 -7.21 10.96
CA ALA A 226 26.43 -5.79 11.14
C ALA A 226 26.31 -5.38 12.60
N VAL A 227 27.19 -4.47 13.05
CA VAL A 227 27.22 -3.94 14.43
C VAL A 227 26.57 -2.57 14.56
N GLY A 228 26.26 -1.91 13.44
CA GLY A 228 25.56 -0.62 13.44
C GLY A 228 24.96 -0.28 12.08
N VAL A 229 23.97 0.62 12.05
CA VAL A 229 23.28 1.03 10.82
C VAL A 229 23.14 2.54 10.70
N ILE A 230 23.65 3.10 9.60
CA ILE A 230 23.45 4.49 9.20
C ILE A 230 22.30 4.53 8.19
N LEU A 231 21.28 5.36 8.45
CA LEU A 231 20.18 5.59 7.51
C LEU A 231 20.26 6.99 6.92
N TYR A 232 20.03 7.14 5.62
CA TYR A 232 19.95 8.47 4.98
C TYR A 232 18.85 8.53 3.92
N SER A 233 18.30 9.71 3.71
CA SER A 233 17.34 9.99 2.65
C SER A 233 18.10 10.34 1.36
N ASP A 234 18.14 9.40 0.41
CA ASP A 234 18.83 9.64 -0.85
C ASP A 234 18.14 10.77 -1.65
N PRO A 235 18.87 11.77 -2.16
CA PRO A 235 18.30 12.83 -2.98
C PRO A 235 17.55 12.31 -4.21
N GLY A 236 17.97 11.21 -4.84
CA GLY A 236 17.26 10.59 -5.96
C GLY A 236 15.89 10.03 -5.60
N ASP A 237 15.66 9.71 -4.32
CA ASP A 237 14.38 9.20 -3.81
C ASP A 237 13.50 10.27 -3.16
N TYR A 238 14.09 11.31 -2.54
CA TYR A 238 13.39 12.27 -1.66
C TYR A 238 13.59 13.75 -2.03
N GLY A 239 14.27 14.06 -3.13
CA GLY A 239 14.56 15.44 -3.47
C GLY A 239 14.99 15.66 -4.91
N VAL A 240 15.37 16.90 -5.19
CA VAL A 240 15.99 17.27 -6.45
C VAL A 240 17.31 17.93 -6.12
N CYS A 241 18.37 17.35 -6.67
CA CYS A 241 19.74 17.75 -6.49
C CYS A 241 20.35 18.17 -7.84
N CYS A 242 19.51 18.48 -8.83
CA CYS A 242 19.96 19.06 -10.09
C CYS A 242 20.46 20.49 -9.85
N GLU A 243 21.46 20.91 -10.62
CA GLU A 243 21.94 22.29 -10.66
C GLU A 243 20.76 23.26 -10.96
N GLY A 244 20.60 24.30 -10.12
CA GLY A 244 19.58 25.34 -10.30
C GLY A 244 18.23 25.11 -9.58
N ILE A 245 18.14 24.15 -8.66
CA ILE A 245 16.91 23.83 -7.94
C ILE A 245 17.07 24.05 -6.43
N ASN A 246 16.25 24.95 -5.88
CA ASN A 246 16.22 25.20 -4.44
C ASN A 246 15.34 24.17 -3.72
N PRO A 247 15.80 23.60 -2.59
CA PRO A 247 14.98 22.71 -1.76
C PRO A 247 13.89 23.51 -1.03
N TYR A 248 13.23 22.89 -0.06
CA TYR A 248 12.42 23.61 0.92
C TYR A 248 13.25 24.69 1.66
N PRO A 249 12.74 25.92 1.88
CA PRO A 249 11.33 26.35 1.82
C PRO A 249 10.81 26.87 0.47
N GLU A 250 11.64 26.98 -0.56
CA GLU A 250 11.23 27.46 -1.89
C GLU A 250 10.39 26.42 -2.63
N THR A 251 10.67 25.14 -2.40
CA THR A 251 9.94 24.01 -3.00
C THR A 251 9.50 22.98 -1.94
N ALA A 252 8.75 21.97 -2.36
CA ALA A 252 8.28 20.89 -1.49
C ALA A 252 9.31 19.77 -1.27
N PHE A 253 10.53 19.92 -1.81
CA PHE A 253 11.54 18.87 -1.82
C PHE A 253 12.47 18.93 -0.61
N LEU A 254 12.95 17.76 -0.19
CA LEU A 254 13.77 17.64 1.01
C LEU A 254 15.11 18.37 0.86
N PRO A 255 15.47 19.27 1.79
CA PRO A 255 16.83 19.79 1.89
C PRO A 255 17.84 18.67 2.13
N LEU A 256 19.07 18.82 1.61
CA LEU A 256 20.12 17.81 1.82
C LEU A 256 20.48 17.63 3.31
N THR A 257 20.12 18.59 4.15
CA THR A 257 20.29 18.59 5.60
C THR A 257 19.14 17.93 6.35
N GLY A 258 18.08 17.47 5.68
CA GLY A 258 16.94 16.81 6.31
C GLY A 258 17.19 15.37 6.72
N MET A 259 16.68 15.01 7.90
CA MET A 259 16.87 13.70 8.51
C MET A 259 15.53 13.08 8.88
N GLN A 260 15.20 11.97 8.23
CA GLN A 260 13.97 11.23 8.50
C GLN A 260 14.09 10.50 9.85
N ARG A 261 13.24 10.87 10.80
CA ARG A 261 13.04 10.18 12.09
C ARG A 261 12.17 8.93 11.92
N GLY A 262 12.09 8.12 12.96
CA GLY A 262 11.13 7.01 13.00
C GLY A 262 11.51 5.88 13.94
N ALA A 263 10.49 5.23 14.50
CA ALA A 263 10.66 4.01 15.26
C ALA A 263 11.16 2.86 14.37
N ILE A 264 12.04 2.03 14.94
CA ILE A 264 12.62 0.84 14.28
C ILE A 264 12.15 -0.49 14.89
N VAL A 265 11.22 -0.47 15.86
CA VAL A 265 10.55 -1.67 16.38
C VAL A 265 9.65 -2.32 15.32
N LEU A 266 9.61 -3.66 15.33
CA LEU A 266 8.83 -4.47 14.39
C LEU A 266 7.45 -4.85 14.93
N THR A 267 7.37 -5.01 16.24
CA THR A 267 6.16 -5.17 17.04
C THR A 267 5.37 -3.86 17.11
N LYS A 268 4.06 -3.98 17.35
CA LYS A 268 3.13 -2.85 17.46
C LYS A 268 2.51 -2.85 18.86
N GLY A 269 1.99 -1.71 19.29
CA GLY A 269 1.62 -1.49 20.69
C GLY A 269 2.83 -1.15 21.56
N ASP A 270 2.60 -1.02 22.86
CA ASP A 270 3.67 -0.84 23.83
C ASP A 270 4.59 -2.08 23.90
N GLN A 271 5.89 -1.82 23.95
CA GLN A 271 6.90 -2.88 23.96
C GLN A 271 6.94 -3.63 25.30
N THR A 272 6.37 -3.05 26.37
CA THR A 272 6.38 -3.65 27.70
C THR A 272 5.12 -4.46 28.02
N THR A 273 4.04 -4.29 27.25
CA THR A 273 2.75 -4.97 27.49
C THR A 273 2.17 -5.65 26.23
N PRO A 274 2.92 -6.51 25.53
CA PRO A 274 2.42 -7.10 24.30
C PRO A 274 1.15 -7.93 24.53
N GLY A 275 0.04 -7.49 23.92
CA GLY A 275 -1.24 -8.21 23.90
C GLY A 275 -2.24 -7.82 25.00
N TYR A 276 -1.96 -6.80 25.81
CA TYR A 276 -2.88 -6.27 26.83
C TYR A 276 -2.54 -4.81 27.16
N PRO A 277 -3.54 -4.01 27.58
CA PRO A 277 -3.36 -2.57 27.67
C PRO A 277 -2.38 -2.14 28.77
N SER A 278 -1.54 -1.16 28.44
CA SER A 278 -0.57 -0.42 29.27
C SER A 278 -1.21 0.47 30.34
N THR A 279 -2.08 -0.13 31.15
CA THR A 279 -2.69 0.49 32.32
C THR A 279 -1.67 0.68 33.45
N GLU A 280 -2.07 1.41 34.50
CA GLU A 280 -1.24 1.65 35.68
C GLU A 280 -0.79 0.34 36.35
N TYR A 281 -1.68 -0.65 36.43
CA TYR A 281 -1.46 -1.95 37.08
C TYR A 281 -1.03 -3.06 36.11
N ALA A 282 -0.77 -2.74 34.84
CA ALA A 282 -0.31 -3.72 33.86
C ALA A 282 1.00 -4.37 34.30
N TYR A 283 1.09 -5.70 34.17
CA TYR A 283 2.37 -6.39 34.23
C TYR A 283 3.25 -5.87 33.10
N ARG A 284 4.55 -5.71 33.33
CA ARG A 284 5.49 -5.25 32.32
C ARG A 284 6.59 -6.28 32.15
N LEU A 285 6.97 -6.53 30.90
CA LEU A 285 8.08 -7.40 30.58
C LEU A 285 9.32 -7.03 31.40
N ASN A 286 10.05 -8.04 31.88
CA ASN A 286 11.34 -7.79 32.51
C ASN A 286 12.38 -7.37 31.46
N GLU A 287 13.56 -6.95 31.90
CA GLU A 287 14.61 -6.44 31.01
C GLU A 287 15.03 -7.44 29.91
N ILE A 288 15.15 -8.72 30.24
CA ILE A 288 15.54 -9.78 29.28
C ILE A 288 14.46 -9.94 28.20
N GLU A 289 13.20 -9.99 28.62
CA GLU A 289 12.05 -10.11 27.72
C GLU A 289 11.90 -8.87 26.84
N LEU A 290 11.99 -7.67 27.42
CA LEU A 290 11.93 -6.40 26.70
C LEU A 290 13.06 -6.27 25.68
N ASN A 291 14.28 -6.66 26.05
CA ASN A 291 15.43 -6.66 25.14
C ASN A 291 15.17 -7.55 23.92
N SER A 292 14.36 -8.61 24.03
CA SER A 292 13.99 -9.40 22.83
C SER A 292 12.97 -8.73 21.91
N GLN A 293 12.26 -7.69 22.38
CA GLN A 293 11.27 -6.93 21.60
C GLN A 293 11.87 -5.74 20.84
N VAL A 294 12.98 -5.17 21.32
CA VAL A 294 13.60 -3.97 20.74
C VAL A 294 14.81 -4.31 19.86
N PRO A 295 15.20 -3.42 18.92
CA PRO A 295 16.40 -3.63 18.09
C PRO A 295 17.69 -3.74 18.90
N GLN A 296 18.61 -4.59 18.44
CA GLN A 296 19.82 -4.96 19.18
C GLN A 296 21.09 -4.21 18.78
N ILE A 297 21.08 -3.49 17.66
CA ILE A 297 22.25 -2.75 17.16
C ILE A 297 21.96 -1.25 17.04
N PRO A 298 22.94 -0.37 17.33
CA PRO A 298 22.80 1.06 17.15
C PRO A 298 22.42 1.45 15.71
N SER A 299 21.53 2.43 15.58
CA SER A 299 21.05 2.96 14.31
C SER A 299 20.75 4.45 14.43
N GLN A 300 21.23 5.21 13.45
CA GLN A 300 21.15 6.67 13.46
C GLN A 300 20.87 7.21 12.05
N PRO A 301 19.86 8.10 11.89
CA PRO A 301 19.70 8.84 10.65
C PRO A 301 20.75 9.95 10.53
N ILE A 302 21.20 10.20 9.30
CA ILE A 302 22.12 11.29 8.95
C ILE A 302 21.59 12.10 7.78
N THR A 303 22.17 13.30 7.60
CA THR A 303 21.90 14.15 6.45
C THR A 303 22.39 13.51 5.15
N ALA A 304 21.76 13.84 4.02
CA ALA A 304 22.26 13.43 2.71
C ALA A 304 23.64 14.04 2.41
N THR A 305 23.90 15.26 2.90
CA THR A 305 25.21 15.92 2.82
C THR A 305 26.30 15.11 3.51
N ASP A 306 26.05 14.60 4.72
CA ASP A 306 27.06 13.82 5.44
C ASP A 306 27.20 12.41 4.87
N ALA A 307 26.10 11.82 4.40
CA ALA A 307 26.15 10.56 3.66
C ALA A 307 27.02 10.71 2.41
N PHE A 308 26.84 11.77 1.63
CA PHE A 308 27.67 12.06 0.46
C PHE A 308 29.17 12.10 0.79
N LYS A 309 29.56 12.84 1.83
CA LYS A 309 30.97 12.94 2.23
C LYS A 309 31.54 11.59 2.67
N MET A 310 30.77 10.76 3.39
CA MET A 310 31.19 9.40 3.78
C MET A 310 31.29 8.46 2.57
N LEU A 311 30.30 8.51 1.69
CA LEU A 311 30.23 7.68 0.50
C LEU A 311 31.37 8.01 -0.49
N ARG A 312 31.86 9.26 -0.55
CA ARG A 312 33.07 9.64 -1.33
C ARG A 312 34.37 8.99 -0.86
N GLU A 313 34.38 8.48 0.36
CA GLU A 313 35.51 7.75 0.94
C GLU A 313 35.41 6.23 0.71
N MET A 314 34.46 5.79 -0.13
CA MET A 314 34.30 4.40 -0.54
C MET A 314 35.15 4.03 -1.78
N ASN A 315 35.45 2.74 -1.94
CA ASN A 315 36.17 2.20 -3.10
C ASN A 315 35.24 2.07 -4.33
N GLY A 316 35.39 2.92 -5.35
CA GLY A 316 34.60 2.82 -6.58
C GLY A 316 34.63 4.11 -7.40
N GLU A 317 34.13 4.05 -8.64
CA GLU A 317 33.98 5.24 -9.49
C GLU A 317 32.82 6.15 -9.02
N ASP A 318 32.89 7.41 -9.46
CA ASP A 318 32.17 8.60 -8.96
C ASP A 318 30.64 8.51 -8.87
N ILE A 319 30.07 9.39 -8.04
CA ILE A 319 28.63 9.68 -7.95
C ILE A 319 28.05 10.00 -9.33
N VAL A 320 27.05 9.24 -9.77
CA VAL A 320 26.43 9.39 -11.09
C VAL A 320 25.11 10.16 -10.97
N GLN A 321 24.89 11.11 -11.88
CA GLN A 321 23.57 11.73 -12.05
C GLN A 321 22.66 10.79 -12.84
N ASP A 322 21.43 10.59 -12.37
CA ASP A 322 20.43 9.84 -13.11
C ASP A 322 19.98 10.59 -14.38
N SER A 323 19.14 9.96 -15.19
CA SER A 323 18.62 10.54 -16.44
C SER A 323 17.76 11.81 -16.26
N LEU A 324 17.41 12.17 -15.02
CA LEU A 324 16.69 13.39 -14.66
C LEU A 324 17.64 14.47 -14.08
N GLY A 325 18.95 14.23 -14.07
CA GLY A 325 19.97 15.12 -13.51
C GLY A 325 20.07 15.04 -11.99
N ARG A 326 19.39 14.07 -11.35
CA ARG A 326 19.44 13.90 -9.90
C ARG A 326 20.70 13.12 -9.54
N PHE A 327 21.55 13.67 -8.68
CA PHE A 327 22.57 12.89 -7.97
C PHE A 327 21.92 11.68 -7.31
N ASN A 328 22.27 10.50 -7.82
CA ASN A 328 22.00 9.24 -7.18
C ASN A 328 23.25 8.85 -6.40
N LEU A 329 23.16 8.83 -5.08
CA LEU A 329 24.27 8.40 -4.24
C LEU A 329 24.29 6.87 -4.20
N SER A 330 24.62 6.26 -5.34
CA SER A 330 24.72 4.81 -5.50
C SER A 330 26.16 4.40 -5.76
N PHE A 331 26.58 3.35 -5.07
CA PHE A 331 27.84 2.65 -5.29
C PHE A 331 27.53 1.20 -5.68
N PRO A 332 28.48 0.47 -6.26
CA PRO A 332 28.35 -0.98 -6.36
C PRO A 332 27.99 -1.58 -4.99
N HIS A 333 27.06 -2.53 -5.02
CA HIS A 333 26.56 -3.16 -3.80
C HIS A 333 27.69 -3.88 -3.06
N GLY A 334 27.86 -3.60 -1.77
CA GLY A 334 28.94 -4.17 -0.97
C GLY A 334 30.30 -3.50 -1.13
N THR A 335 30.36 -2.33 -1.76
CA THR A 335 31.54 -1.48 -1.70
C THR A 335 31.88 -1.15 -0.24
N GLY A 336 33.18 -1.21 0.10
CA GLY A 336 33.73 -0.78 1.39
C GLY A 336 34.51 0.54 1.30
N LEU A 337 35.01 1.05 2.43
CA LEU A 337 35.84 2.26 2.48
C LEU A 337 37.20 2.07 1.78
N LYS A 338 37.80 3.20 1.38
CA LYS A 338 39.23 3.28 1.02
C LYS A 338 40.09 2.68 2.14
N PRO A 339 41.23 2.05 1.82
CA PRO A 339 42.12 1.47 2.83
C PRO A 339 42.50 2.49 3.91
N GLY A 340 42.54 2.02 5.17
CA GLY A 340 42.94 2.81 6.33
C GLY A 340 41.89 3.78 6.87
N ARG A 341 40.61 3.51 6.60
CA ARG A 341 39.46 4.28 7.05
C ARG A 341 38.48 3.39 7.81
N LYS A 342 37.92 3.91 8.90
CA LYS A 342 36.86 3.27 9.68
C LYS A 342 35.79 4.27 10.09
N VAL A 343 34.67 3.76 10.58
CA VAL A 343 33.61 4.58 11.18
C VAL A 343 33.48 4.25 12.66
N ASN A 344 33.49 5.28 13.49
CA ASN A 344 33.05 5.23 14.89
C ASN A 344 31.63 5.81 14.97
N MET A 345 30.69 5.03 15.50
CA MET A 345 29.30 5.41 15.70
C MET A 345 28.98 5.41 17.19
N VAL A 346 28.51 6.56 17.69
CA VAL A 346 28.00 6.72 19.05
C VAL A 346 26.53 7.09 18.99
N VAL A 347 25.65 6.22 19.49
CA VAL A 347 24.21 6.48 19.62
C VAL A 347 23.85 6.70 21.08
N LYS A 348 23.10 7.77 21.36
CA LYS A 348 22.73 8.18 22.73
C LYS A 348 21.22 8.36 22.85
N ASN A 349 20.48 7.26 22.81
CA ASN A 349 19.03 7.23 23.06
C ASN A 349 18.72 6.68 24.46
N ILE A 350 17.61 7.11 25.03
CA ILE A 350 17.05 6.59 26.27
C ILE A 350 15.65 6.07 25.99
N ASN A 351 15.33 4.90 26.55
CA ASN A 351 13.96 4.42 26.61
C ASN A 351 13.41 4.74 27.99
N GLU A 352 12.22 5.31 28.07
CA GLU A 352 11.62 5.76 29.33
C GLU A 352 10.11 5.65 29.30
N MET A 353 9.52 5.36 30.47
CA MET A 353 8.08 5.28 30.62
C MET A 353 7.49 6.69 30.59
N ARG A 354 6.55 6.93 29.68
CA ARG A 354 5.80 8.18 29.59
C ARG A 354 4.31 7.92 29.47
N LYS A 355 3.54 8.89 29.96
CA LYS A 355 2.09 8.91 29.80
C LYS A 355 1.74 9.43 28.42
N ILE A 356 0.91 8.69 27.70
CA ILE A 356 0.23 9.14 26.48
C ILE A 356 -1.28 9.24 26.74
N GLU A 357 -1.99 10.10 26.01
CA GLU A 357 -3.43 10.30 26.17
C GLU A 357 -4.16 10.27 24.82
N ASN A 358 -5.00 9.25 24.61
CA ASN A 358 -5.99 9.25 23.55
C ASN A 358 -7.17 10.16 23.90
N VAL A 359 -7.83 10.72 22.88
CA VAL A 359 -9.11 11.44 23.06
C VAL A 359 -10.21 10.72 22.29
N ILE A 360 -11.26 10.32 22.99
CA ILE A 360 -12.39 9.57 22.43
C ILE A 360 -13.64 10.43 22.53
N GLY A 361 -14.24 10.79 21.40
CA GLY A 361 -15.50 11.52 21.29
C GLY A 361 -16.61 10.60 20.83
N THR A 362 -17.75 10.57 21.52
CA THR A 362 -18.89 9.69 21.19
C THR A 362 -20.17 10.48 20.96
N ILE A 363 -20.87 10.16 19.87
CA ILE A 363 -22.29 10.50 19.65
C ILE A 363 -23.08 9.20 19.66
N ARG A 364 -24.07 9.11 20.56
CA ARG A 364 -24.90 7.93 20.71
C ARG A 364 -25.91 7.80 19.57
N GLY A 365 -25.97 6.61 18.98
CA GLY A 365 -26.97 6.25 17.97
C GLY A 365 -28.39 6.23 18.52
N SER A 366 -29.36 6.55 17.66
CA SER A 366 -30.78 6.65 18.04
C SER A 366 -31.57 5.34 17.93
N ILE A 367 -31.08 4.36 17.15
CA ILE A 367 -31.79 3.09 16.91
C ILE A 367 -30.90 1.88 17.23
N GLU A 368 -29.64 1.91 16.79
CA GLU A 368 -28.63 0.88 17.04
C GLU A 368 -27.46 1.49 17.86
N PRO A 369 -27.68 1.96 19.10
CA PRO A 369 -26.64 2.60 19.91
C PRO A 369 -25.46 1.67 20.25
N ASP A 370 -25.66 0.35 20.12
CA ASP A 370 -24.67 -0.69 20.35
C ASP A 370 -23.88 -1.07 19.08
N ARG A 371 -24.04 -0.32 18.00
CA ARG A 371 -23.23 -0.44 16.78
C ARG A 371 -22.40 0.81 16.61
N TYR A 372 -21.11 0.64 16.36
CA TYR A 372 -20.14 1.73 16.32
C TYR A 372 -19.53 1.86 14.94
N VAL A 373 -19.57 3.07 14.39
CA VAL A 373 -18.69 3.47 13.30
C VAL A 373 -17.57 4.28 13.92
N ILE A 374 -16.35 3.77 13.84
CA ILE A 374 -15.18 4.41 14.44
C ILE A 374 -14.44 5.18 13.35
N PHE A 375 -14.04 6.40 13.66
CA PHE A 375 -13.33 7.31 12.77
C PHE A 375 -12.16 7.90 13.54
N GLY A 376 -10.93 7.84 13.04
CA GLY A 376 -9.82 8.41 13.81
C GLY A 376 -8.47 8.39 13.13
N GLY A 377 -7.53 9.09 13.77
CA GLY A 377 -6.13 9.17 13.39
C GLY A 377 -5.31 9.73 14.54
N HIS A 378 -3.99 9.57 14.45
CA HIS A 378 -3.09 10.05 15.48
C HIS A 378 -2.85 11.56 15.42
N LYS A 379 -2.38 12.10 16.54
CA LYS A 379 -2.04 13.51 16.73
C LYS A 379 -0.60 13.73 17.18
N ASP A 380 0.16 12.69 17.54
CA ASP A 380 1.60 12.82 17.80
C ASP A 380 2.39 12.87 16.50
N ALA A 381 3.51 13.60 16.51
CA ALA A 381 4.39 13.78 15.37
C ALA A 381 5.86 13.72 15.79
N TRP A 382 6.75 13.38 14.85
CA TRP A 382 8.19 13.50 15.07
C TRP A 382 8.72 14.92 15.18
N VAL A 383 8.05 15.96 14.68
CA VAL A 383 8.39 17.37 14.95
C VAL A 383 7.09 18.18 14.91
N TYR A 384 6.85 18.98 13.87
CA TYR A 384 5.63 19.76 13.71
C TYR A 384 4.51 18.96 13.04
N GLY A 385 4.87 18.04 12.12
CA GLY A 385 3.97 17.06 11.55
C GLY A 385 2.91 17.59 10.58
N GLY A 386 3.21 18.64 9.81
CA GLY A 386 2.23 19.32 8.94
C GLY A 386 1.39 18.36 8.08
N ALA A 387 2.04 17.44 7.36
CA ALA A 387 1.33 16.35 6.69
C ALA A 387 1.05 15.21 7.68
N ASP A 388 2.10 14.62 8.23
CA ASP A 388 2.02 13.51 9.17
C ASP A 388 2.11 13.95 10.63
N PRO A 389 1.02 13.95 11.42
CA PRO A 389 -0.37 13.65 11.05
C PRO A 389 -1.30 14.85 11.06
N MET A 390 -0.78 16.08 11.13
CA MET A 390 -1.62 17.26 11.37
C MET A 390 -2.63 17.48 10.23
N SER A 391 -2.35 16.98 9.03
CA SER A 391 -3.33 16.97 7.95
C SER A 391 -4.57 16.12 8.29
N GLY A 392 -4.38 14.97 8.94
CA GLY A 392 -5.45 14.11 9.43
C GLY A 392 -6.16 14.67 10.64
N THR A 393 -5.40 15.09 11.66
CA THR A 393 -5.96 15.66 12.89
C THR A 393 -6.82 16.89 12.57
N ASN A 394 -6.41 17.73 11.60
CA ASN A 394 -7.21 18.85 11.12
C ASN A 394 -8.58 18.40 10.56
N ILE A 395 -8.59 17.36 9.72
CA ILE A 395 -9.82 16.76 9.19
C ILE A 395 -10.67 16.15 10.31
N VAL A 396 -10.07 15.45 11.27
CA VAL A 396 -10.77 14.85 12.41
C VAL A 396 -11.55 15.90 13.19
N LEU A 397 -10.94 17.04 13.47
CA LEU A 397 -11.56 18.14 14.21
C LEU A 397 -12.69 18.80 13.41
N GLU A 398 -12.51 19.01 12.11
CA GLU A 398 -13.54 19.61 11.27
C GLU A 398 -14.72 18.66 11.02
N VAL A 399 -14.46 17.36 10.82
CA VAL A 399 -15.51 16.32 10.75
C VAL A 399 -16.30 16.30 12.06
N ALA A 400 -15.64 16.32 13.22
CA ALA A 400 -16.32 16.37 14.50
C ALA A 400 -17.24 17.60 14.60
N ARG A 401 -16.76 18.78 14.20
CA ARG A 401 -17.58 20.00 14.16
C ARG A 401 -18.79 19.87 13.24
N VAL A 402 -18.60 19.41 12.00
CA VAL A 402 -19.70 19.28 11.02
C VAL A 402 -20.73 18.26 11.49
N ILE A 403 -20.30 17.14 12.06
CA ILE A 403 -21.18 16.14 12.66
C ILE A 403 -21.98 16.75 13.83
N GLY A 404 -21.32 17.47 14.72
CA GLY A 404 -21.98 18.17 15.84
C GLY A 404 -23.03 19.18 15.36
N GLU A 405 -22.72 19.94 14.32
CA GLU A 405 -23.64 20.89 13.69
C GLU A 405 -24.86 20.18 13.07
N LEU A 406 -24.64 19.08 12.34
CA LEU A 406 -25.73 18.27 11.79
C LEU A 406 -26.65 17.72 12.91
N VAL A 407 -26.07 17.27 14.02
CA VAL A 407 -26.82 16.80 15.19
C VAL A 407 -27.63 17.92 15.83
N ASN A 408 -27.05 19.11 15.97
CA ASN A 408 -27.75 20.29 16.47
C ASN A 408 -28.90 20.71 15.53
N GLN A 409 -28.76 20.50 14.23
CA GLN A 409 -29.83 20.70 13.23
C GLN A 409 -30.87 19.57 13.20
N GLY A 410 -30.80 18.61 14.13
CA GLY A 410 -31.80 17.56 14.31
C GLY A 410 -31.49 16.23 13.64
N TRP A 411 -30.35 16.09 12.95
CA TRP A 411 -29.92 14.77 12.48
C TRP A 411 -29.58 13.89 13.67
N LYS A 412 -30.06 12.64 13.66
CA LYS A 412 -29.76 11.66 14.71
C LYS A 412 -29.22 10.42 14.03
N PRO A 413 -27.93 10.07 14.15
CA PRO A 413 -27.42 8.90 13.46
C PRO A 413 -28.15 7.63 13.96
N ARG A 414 -28.38 6.66 13.06
CA ARG A 414 -28.94 5.36 13.43
C ARG A 414 -28.03 4.62 14.43
N ARG A 415 -26.73 4.59 14.14
CA ARG A 415 -25.66 3.95 14.91
C ARG A 415 -24.84 4.97 15.68
N SER A 416 -24.12 4.51 16.69
CA SER A 416 -23.20 5.37 17.42
C SER A 416 -21.96 5.70 16.58
N ILE A 417 -21.50 6.95 16.66
CA ILE A 417 -20.27 7.43 16.04
C ILE A 417 -19.24 7.60 17.15
N ILE A 418 -18.05 7.02 16.96
CA ILE A 418 -16.89 7.23 17.83
C ILE A 418 -15.80 7.90 17.00
N ILE A 419 -15.35 9.07 17.42
CA ILE A 419 -14.22 9.79 16.83
C ILE A 419 -13.02 9.67 17.78
N CYS A 420 -11.90 9.17 17.28
CA CYS A 420 -10.70 8.92 18.05
C CYS A 420 -9.53 9.79 17.59
N SER A 421 -8.80 10.34 18.54
CA SER A 421 -7.52 11.01 18.32
C SER A 421 -6.42 10.28 19.09
N TRP A 422 -5.66 9.46 18.37
CA TRP A 422 -4.66 8.54 18.92
C TRP A 422 -3.35 9.25 19.30
N ASP A 423 -2.64 8.73 20.29
CA ASP A 423 -1.31 9.21 20.71
C ASP A 423 -0.29 8.07 20.62
N GLY A 424 0.99 8.39 20.45
CA GLY A 424 2.07 7.41 20.35
C GLY A 424 2.04 6.52 19.10
N GLU A 425 1.42 6.96 18.01
CA GLU A 425 1.43 6.20 16.74
C GLU A 425 2.85 6.07 16.19
N GLU A 426 3.61 7.16 16.24
CA GLU A 426 4.94 7.26 15.65
C GLU A 426 5.94 6.30 16.30
N TYR A 427 5.61 5.90 17.53
CA TYR A 427 6.35 4.99 18.39
C TYR A 427 5.93 3.53 18.27
N GLY A 428 5.01 3.19 17.36
CA GLY A 428 4.60 1.81 17.12
C GLY A 428 3.11 1.56 17.16
N LEU A 429 2.27 2.53 16.79
CA LEU A 429 0.80 2.44 16.85
C LEU A 429 0.28 2.29 18.28
N ILE A 430 0.99 2.84 19.28
CA ILE A 430 0.80 2.49 20.69
C ILE A 430 -0.64 2.82 21.12
N GLY A 431 -1.06 4.07 21.04
CA GLY A 431 -2.37 4.48 21.58
C GLY A 431 -3.55 3.74 20.96
N SER A 432 -3.54 3.45 19.66
CA SER A 432 -4.62 2.68 19.02
C SER A 432 -4.60 1.21 19.41
N PHE A 433 -3.43 0.59 19.56
CA PHE A 433 -3.30 -0.78 20.07
C PHE A 433 -3.81 -0.89 21.50
N GLU A 434 -3.28 -0.07 22.42
CA GLU A 434 -3.66 -0.14 23.85
C GLU A 434 -5.17 0.03 24.03
N TRP A 435 -5.79 0.95 23.28
CA TRP A 435 -7.24 1.15 23.34
C TRP A 435 -8.04 0.00 22.76
N VAL A 436 -7.57 -0.62 21.68
CA VAL A 436 -8.24 -1.79 21.13
C VAL A 436 -8.10 -2.99 22.07
N GLU A 437 -6.94 -3.17 22.71
CA GLU A 437 -6.71 -4.24 23.68
C GLU A 437 -7.58 -4.06 24.93
N GLU A 438 -7.70 -2.84 25.46
CA GLU A 438 -8.62 -2.55 26.57
C GLU A 438 -10.09 -2.82 26.22
N ASN A 439 -10.47 -2.60 24.97
CA ASN A 439 -11.86 -2.67 24.50
C ASN A 439 -12.17 -3.93 23.67
N MET A 440 -11.27 -4.91 23.65
CA MET A 440 -11.35 -6.08 22.78
C MET A 440 -12.63 -6.90 22.97
N ALA A 441 -13.19 -6.87 24.19
CA ALA A 441 -14.41 -7.61 24.56
C ALA A 441 -15.64 -7.23 23.75
N TRP A 442 -15.69 -6.00 23.22
CA TRP A 442 -16.85 -5.52 22.45
C TRP A 442 -16.50 -5.03 21.06
N ILE A 443 -15.24 -4.64 20.79
CA ILE A 443 -14.84 -4.14 19.46
C ILE A 443 -15.18 -5.15 18.38
N ARG A 444 -14.85 -6.43 18.62
CA ARG A 444 -15.09 -7.50 17.66
C ARG A 444 -16.56 -7.63 17.26
N ASP A 445 -17.49 -7.40 18.17
CA ASP A 445 -18.91 -7.69 17.91
C ASP A 445 -19.72 -6.46 17.51
N LYS A 446 -19.31 -5.28 17.97
CA LYS A 446 -20.11 -4.06 17.88
C LYS A 446 -19.60 -3.07 16.84
N VAL A 447 -18.33 -3.13 16.44
CA VAL A 447 -17.77 -2.18 15.46
C VAL A 447 -18.14 -2.60 14.05
N VAL A 448 -18.77 -1.66 13.33
CA VAL A 448 -19.21 -1.80 11.94
C VAL A 448 -18.03 -1.62 10.99
N ALA A 449 -17.28 -0.55 11.18
CA ALA A 449 -16.13 -0.20 10.36
C ALA A 449 -15.23 0.78 11.13
N TYR A 450 -13.95 0.80 10.75
CA TYR A 450 -12.99 1.84 11.15
C TYR A 450 -12.57 2.66 9.93
N ILE A 451 -12.52 3.98 10.06
CA ILE A 451 -12.06 4.91 9.02
C ILE A 451 -10.81 5.60 9.54
N ASN A 452 -9.67 5.29 8.92
CA ASN A 452 -8.37 5.84 9.32
C ASN A 452 -8.09 7.17 8.62
N VAL A 453 -7.69 8.17 9.40
CA VAL A 453 -7.45 9.55 8.98
C VAL A 453 -6.16 10.06 9.61
N ASP A 454 -5.06 9.46 9.15
CA ASP A 454 -3.68 9.92 9.38
C ASP A 454 -3.37 10.95 8.27
N SER A 455 -2.43 10.73 7.37
CA SER A 455 -1.94 11.68 6.41
C SER A 455 -2.86 11.77 5.19
N SER A 456 -4.06 12.30 5.40
CA SER A 456 -5.15 12.33 4.42
C SER A 456 -5.01 13.43 3.35
N VAL A 457 -4.21 14.47 3.60
CA VAL A 457 -3.85 15.47 2.58
C VAL A 457 -2.35 15.68 2.62
N THR A 458 -1.62 15.11 1.67
CA THR A 458 -0.17 15.31 1.52
C THR A 458 0.24 15.76 0.13
N GLY A 459 -0.72 16.31 -0.60
CA GLY A 459 -0.59 16.69 -1.99
C GLY A 459 -1.91 17.25 -2.52
N ASN A 460 -1.95 17.51 -3.82
CA ASN A 460 -3.05 18.15 -4.54
C ASN A 460 -3.34 17.53 -5.92
N LEU A 461 -2.72 16.39 -6.24
CA LEU A 461 -2.88 15.73 -7.54
C LEU A 461 -3.97 14.67 -7.51
N HIS A 462 -3.70 13.55 -6.84
CA HIS A 462 -4.43 12.31 -7.06
C HIS A 462 -5.26 11.90 -5.85
N THR A 463 -6.45 11.38 -6.13
CA THR A 463 -7.29 10.72 -5.12
C THR A 463 -6.81 9.27 -4.93
N TYR A 464 -6.74 8.82 -3.68
CA TYR A 464 -6.24 7.51 -3.32
C TYR A 464 -7.10 6.84 -2.26
N LEU A 465 -7.40 5.56 -2.48
CA LEU A 465 -8.10 4.73 -1.52
C LEU A 465 -7.31 3.46 -1.23
N ARG A 466 -6.92 3.28 0.04
CA ARG A 466 -6.68 1.95 0.61
C ARG A 466 -7.93 1.50 1.33
N SER A 467 -8.41 0.30 1.06
CA SER A 467 -9.63 -0.18 1.69
C SER A 467 -9.75 -1.70 1.58
N VAL A 468 -10.43 -2.30 2.55
CA VAL A 468 -11.09 -3.59 2.29
C VAL A 468 -12.15 -3.41 1.20
N PRO A 469 -12.40 -4.42 0.34
CA PRO A 469 -13.32 -4.26 -0.78
C PRO A 469 -14.75 -3.87 -0.37
N LEU A 470 -15.21 -4.31 0.81
CA LEU A 470 -16.55 -4.00 1.33
C LEU A 470 -16.83 -2.50 1.42
N LEU A 471 -15.83 -1.67 1.70
CA LEU A 471 -16.01 -0.24 1.90
C LEU A 471 -15.71 0.60 0.64
N LYS A 472 -15.32 -0.03 -0.48
CA LYS A 472 -15.01 0.68 -1.73
C LYS A 472 -16.18 1.56 -2.19
N LYS A 473 -17.38 0.96 -2.24
CA LYS A 473 -18.57 1.64 -2.76
C LYS A 473 -18.92 2.91 -1.99
N VAL A 474 -18.96 2.84 -0.66
CA VAL A 474 -19.36 4.00 0.17
C VAL A 474 -18.41 5.19 -0.02
N PHE A 475 -17.10 4.94 -0.19
CA PHE A 475 -16.13 5.99 -0.50
C PHE A 475 -16.36 6.60 -1.88
N VAL A 476 -16.51 5.76 -2.91
CA VAL A 476 -16.74 6.20 -4.30
C VAL A 476 -18.04 6.99 -4.46
N GLU A 477 -19.10 6.64 -3.73
CA GLU A 477 -20.33 7.43 -3.73
C GLU A 477 -20.13 8.78 -3.02
N SER A 478 -19.37 8.82 -1.94
CA SER A 478 -19.08 10.06 -1.20
C SER A 478 -18.22 11.04 -1.99
N THR A 479 -17.39 10.58 -2.94
CA THR A 479 -16.57 11.46 -3.80
C THR A 479 -17.41 12.27 -4.79
N LYS A 480 -18.67 11.89 -5.05
CA LYS A 480 -19.56 12.58 -5.99
C LYS A 480 -20.13 13.89 -5.45
N ILE A 481 -20.15 14.07 -4.12
CA ILE A 481 -20.69 15.29 -3.49
C ILE A 481 -19.62 16.33 -3.17
N ALA A 482 -18.34 15.98 -3.34
CA ALA A 482 -17.22 16.88 -3.11
C ALA A 482 -16.79 17.50 -4.44
N ALA A 483 -16.77 18.83 -4.49
CA ALA A 483 -16.26 19.57 -5.62
C ALA A 483 -14.79 19.23 -5.87
N ASP A 484 -14.39 19.12 -7.14
CA ASP A 484 -12.98 18.93 -7.49
C ASP A 484 -12.15 20.15 -7.04
N PRO A 485 -11.11 19.96 -6.21
CA PRO A 485 -10.22 21.04 -5.78
C PRO A 485 -9.56 21.81 -6.93
N SER A 486 -9.37 21.18 -8.10
CA SER A 486 -8.74 21.84 -9.25
C SER A 486 -9.71 22.71 -10.05
N GLY A 487 -11.03 22.50 -9.90
CA GLY A 487 -12.08 23.18 -10.65
C GLY A 487 -12.18 22.76 -12.13
N GLN A 488 -11.48 21.70 -12.54
CA GLN A 488 -11.51 21.19 -13.92
C GLN A 488 -12.67 20.22 -14.16
N TYR A 489 -13.18 19.60 -13.09
CA TYR A 489 -14.29 18.65 -13.12
C TYR A 489 -15.37 19.10 -12.13
N ASP A 490 -16.59 18.57 -12.29
CA ASP A 490 -17.70 18.89 -11.39
C ASP A 490 -17.49 18.30 -9.99
N SER A 491 -16.88 17.11 -9.90
CA SER A 491 -16.63 16.42 -8.63
C SER A 491 -15.28 15.70 -8.58
N VAL A 492 -14.85 15.37 -7.36
CA VAL A 492 -13.67 14.50 -7.13
C VAL A 492 -13.85 13.14 -7.80
N TYR A 493 -15.08 12.63 -7.85
CA TYR A 493 -15.39 11.37 -8.56
C TYR A 493 -15.07 11.46 -10.06
N ASP A 494 -15.50 12.54 -10.73
CA ASP A 494 -15.33 12.67 -12.18
C ASP A 494 -13.86 12.76 -12.56
N LYS A 495 -13.07 13.54 -11.80
CA LYS A 495 -11.62 13.59 -11.94
C LYS A 495 -10.98 12.21 -11.73
N TRP A 496 -11.33 11.55 -10.62
CA TRP A 496 -10.72 10.26 -10.28
C TRP A 496 -11.07 9.15 -11.26
N LEU A 497 -12.30 9.16 -11.80
CA LEU A 497 -12.76 8.22 -12.81
C LEU A 497 -11.98 8.38 -14.12
N ASP A 498 -11.70 9.62 -14.53
CA ASP A 498 -10.90 9.93 -15.73
C ASP A 498 -9.44 9.47 -15.56
N GLU A 499 -8.83 9.78 -14.41
CA GLU A 499 -7.46 9.36 -14.05
C GLU A 499 -7.29 7.82 -14.03
N GLU A 500 -8.31 7.08 -13.57
CA GLU A 500 -8.31 5.61 -13.52
C GLU A 500 -8.88 4.96 -14.81
N HIS A 501 -9.13 5.74 -15.86
CA HIS A 501 -9.64 5.28 -17.16
C HIS A 501 -10.94 4.45 -17.07
N GLY A 502 -11.85 4.87 -16.19
CA GLY A 502 -13.19 4.31 -16.06
C GLY A 502 -13.36 3.18 -15.04
N ASP A 503 -12.30 2.70 -14.38
CA ASP A 503 -12.42 1.65 -13.34
C ASP A 503 -11.62 1.98 -12.08
N ILE A 504 -12.25 2.75 -11.18
CA ILE A 504 -11.67 3.17 -9.89
C ILE A 504 -11.23 1.93 -9.09
N GLN A 505 -9.95 1.82 -8.76
CA GLN A 505 -9.42 0.73 -7.94
C GLN A 505 -9.15 1.15 -6.49
N ALA A 506 -9.60 0.33 -5.54
CA ALA A 506 -9.09 0.39 -4.17
C ALA A 506 -7.78 -0.42 -4.07
N ARG A 507 -6.79 0.09 -3.35
CA ARG A 507 -5.56 -0.64 -3.04
C ARG A 507 -5.74 -1.44 -1.74
N LYS A 508 -4.99 -2.53 -1.62
CA LYS A 508 -4.97 -3.36 -0.41
C LYS A 508 -4.40 -2.59 0.79
N MET A 509 -4.97 -2.88 1.96
CA MET A 509 -4.53 -2.35 3.25
C MET A 509 -3.09 -2.78 3.57
N GLY A 510 -2.39 -1.95 4.35
CA GLY A 510 -0.98 -2.13 4.73
C GLY A 510 -0.83 -2.51 6.20
N GLY A 511 0.21 -1.98 6.85
CA GLY A 511 0.47 -2.26 8.28
C GLY A 511 1.11 -1.10 9.04
N GLY A 512 0.89 0.14 8.60
CA GLY A 512 1.64 1.31 9.11
C GLY A 512 0.76 2.51 9.38
N SER A 513 -0.36 2.31 10.07
CA SER A 513 -1.17 3.36 10.71
C SER A 513 -2.16 2.69 11.68
N ASP A 514 -2.96 3.46 12.39
CA ASP A 514 -3.85 3.04 13.49
C ASP A 514 -4.97 2.05 13.09
N PHE A 515 -5.11 1.72 11.82
CA PHE A 515 -6.07 0.69 11.37
C PHE A 515 -5.64 -0.74 11.67
N VAL A 516 -4.35 -0.97 11.95
CA VAL A 516 -3.81 -2.32 12.14
C VAL A 516 -4.54 -3.10 13.26
N PRO A 517 -4.72 -2.57 14.48
CA PRO A 517 -5.38 -3.32 15.55
C PRO A 517 -6.86 -3.63 15.21
N PHE A 518 -7.54 -2.76 14.47
CA PHE A 518 -8.92 -3.01 14.03
C PHE A 518 -9.00 -4.13 12.97
N LEU A 519 -8.16 -4.05 11.94
CA LEU A 519 -8.26 -4.89 10.76
C LEU A 519 -7.52 -6.22 10.93
N ALA A 520 -6.23 -6.15 11.23
CA ALA A 520 -5.36 -7.31 11.25
C ALA A 520 -5.56 -8.19 12.49
N VAL A 521 -6.02 -7.63 13.60
CA VAL A 521 -6.26 -8.36 14.86
C VAL A 521 -7.72 -8.77 14.99
N HIS A 522 -8.66 -7.88 14.69
CA HIS A 522 -10.10 -8.09 14.95
C HIS A 522 -10.99 -8.25 13.72
N GLY A 523 -10.46 -8.09 12.50
CA GLY A 523 -11.24 -8.27 11.27
C GLY A 523 -12.33 -7.23 11.09
N ILE A 524 -12.12 -6.01 11.61
CA ILE A 524 -13.04 -4.89 11.39
C ILE A 524 -12.79 -4.32 9.99
N PRO A 525 -13.84 -4.14 9.15
CA PRO A 525 -13.72 -3.49 7.85
C PRO A 525 -13.10 -2.11 7.97
N THR A 526 -12.05 -1.82 7.20
CA THR A 526 -11.31 -0.56 7.31
C THR A 526 -10.96 0.06 5.96
N MET A 527 -10.91 1.39 5.93
CA MET A 527 -10.35 2.21 4.85
C MET A 527 -9.34 3.25 5.35
N TYR A 528 -8.47 3.70 4.45
CA TYR A 528 -7.56 4.83 4.61
C TYR A 528 -7.50 5.63 3.30
N PRO A 529 -8.33 6.68 3.18
CA PRO A 529 -8.33 7.57 2.03
C PRO A 529 -7.34 8.72 2.13
N LYS A 530 -6.89 9.22 0.97
CA LYS A 530 -5.86 10.25 0.88
C LYS A 530 -5.93 11.05 -0.43
N ILE A 531 -5.53 12.32 -0.38
CA ILE A 531 -5.08 13.09 -1.55
C ILE A 531 -3.55 13.18 -1.49
N TYR A 532 -2.87 12.81 -2.58
CA TYR A 532 -1.40 12.76 -2.63
C TYR A 532 -0.85 13.32 -3.95
N GLY A 533 0.47 13.47 -3.98
CA GLY A 533 1.21 13.97 -5.13
C GLY A 533 1.19 15.51 -5.23
N ILE A 534 2.27 16.11 -5.71
CA ILE A 534 2.46 17.55 -5.72
C ILE A 534 2.63 18.01 -7.17
N SER A 535 1.64 18.78 -7.65
CA SER A 535 1.53 19.24 -9.06
C SER A 535 2.60 20.25 -9.46
N LYS A 536 3.01 21.13 -8.54
CA LYS A 536 3.99 22.18 -8.78
C LYS A 536 5.32 21.82 -8.13
N GLY A 537 6.06 20.89 -8.72
CA GLY A 537 7.52 20.81 -8.54
C GLY A 537 8.26 21.69 -9.54
N ILE A 538 9.60 21.61 -9.57
CA ILE A 538 10.45 22.43 -10.45
C ILE A 538 10.21 22.08 -11.92
N ASN A 539 10.19 23.07 -12.81
CA ASN A 539 10.09 22.91 -14.27
C ASN A 539 8.84 22.13 -14.73
N GLY A 540 7.78 22.12 -13.90
CA GLY A 540 6.57 21.35 -14.17
C GLY A 540 6.69 19.86 -13.86
N GLN A 541 7.72 19.40 -13.13
CA GLN A 541 7.78 18.02 -12.64
C GLN A 541 6.83 17.81 -11.46
N GLU A 542 6.01 16.75 -11.58
CA GLU A 542 5.11 16.31 -10.52
C GLU A 542 5.83 15.35 -9.58
N TRP A 543 5.65 15.56 -8.26
CA TRP A 543 5.96 14.51 -7.30
C TRP A 543 4.79 13.54 -7.22
N THR A 544 4.99 12.29 -7.60
CA THR A 544 3.91 11.28 -7.65
C THR A 544 4.04 10.21 -6.57
N ALA A 545 5.00 10.34 -5.64
CA ALA A 545 5.10 9.42 -4.52
C ALA A 545 3.99 9.67 -3.49
N ARG A 546 3.59 8.62 -2.77
CA ARG A 546 2.48 8.66 -1.80
C ARG A 546 2.86 9.29 -0.46
N SER A 547 4.15 9.35 -0.14
CA SER A 547 4.67 10.07 1.03
C SER A 547 5.18 11.44 0.59
N THR A 548 5.25 12.39 1.51
CA THR A 548 5.86 13.70 1.25
C THR A 548 7.37 13.52 1.11
N PRO A 549 8.07 14.37 0.32
CA PRO A 549 9.52 14.42 0.34
C PRO A 549 10.06 14.76 1.75
N LEU A 550 9.31 15.55 2.51
CA LEU A 550 9.67 16.09 3.83
C LEU A 550 9.36 15.13 5.00
N TYR A 551 8.87 13.92 4.71
CA TYR A 551 8.34 12.96 5.68
C TYR A 551 9.25 12.73 6.90
N HIS A 552 8.68 12.86 8.11
CA HIS A 552 9.34 12.69 9.41
C HIS A 552 10.57 13.58 9.63
N THR A 553 10.65 14.71 8.93
CA THR A 553 11.70 15.71 9.11
C THR A 553 11.13 16.94 9.80
N ARG A 554 12.01 17.84 10.23
CA ARG A 554 11.57 19.12 10.78
C ARG A 554 10.86 20.03 9.76
N TYR A 555 10.90 19.70 8.47
CA TYR A 555 10.40 20.53 7.39
C TYR A 555 8.90 20.33 7.11
N GLU A 556 8.21 19.40 7.80
CA GLU A 556 6.76 19.25 7.73
C GLU A 556 6.04 20.33 8.54
N THR A 557 5.92 21.53 7.99
CA THR A 557 5.45 22.72 8.70
C THR A 557 4.14 23.27 8.13
N TYR A 558 3.58 24.30 8.77
CA TYR A 558 2.48 25.08 8.22
C TYR A 558 2.76 25.60 6.80
N HIS A 559 3.96 26.12 6.56
CA HIS A 559 4.35 26.65 5.24
C HIS A 559 4.30 25.57 4.16
N PHE A 560 4.75 24.35 4.49
CA PHE A 560 4.62 23.22 3.57
C PHE A 560 3.14 22.91 3.25
N MET A 561 2.26 22.94 4.26
CA MET A 561 0.82 22.74 4.04
C MET A 561 0.19 23.83 3.16
N LYS A 562 0.64 25.09 3.32
CA LYS A 562 0.22 26.20 2.45
C LYS A 562 0.79 26.10 1.04
N MET A 563 1.94 25.48 0.86
CA MET A 563 2.50 25.23 -0.46
C MET A 563 1.67 24.21 -1.25
N ILE A 564 1.21 23.14 -0.60
CA ILE A 564 0.43 22.08 -1.28
C ILE A 564 -1.05 22.44 -1.44
N ASP A 565 -1.66 23.13 -0.48
CA ASP A 565 -3.08 23.50 -0.50
C ASP A 565 -3.33 24.93 0.02
N PRO A 566 -2.92 25.98 -0.73
CA PRO A 566 -2.97 27.37 -0.29
C PRO A 566 -4.37 27.87 0.08
N GLU A 567 -5.41 27.27 -0.49
CA GLU A 567 -6.80 27.68 -0.29
C GLU A 567 -7.61 26.67 0.53
N MET A 568 -6.97 25.64 1.09
CA MET A 568 -7.60 24.54 1.84
C MET A 568 -8.70 23.81 1.04
N LYS A 569 -8.58 23.74 -0.29
CA LYS A 569 -9.59 23.12 -1.17
C LYS A 569 -9.53 21.59 -1.07
N ASN A 570 -8.33 21.02 -1.04
CA ASN A 570 -8.13 19.58 -0.89
C ASN A 570 -8.55 19.12 0.51
N PHE A 571 -8.22 19.89 1.54
CA PHE A 571 -8.73 19.68 2.90
C PHE A 571 -10.25 19.68 2.97
N ALA A 572 -10.91 20.67 2.36
CA ALA A 572 -12.37 20.75 2.36
C ALA A 572 -13.03 19.60 1.59
N ALA A 573 -12.48 19.22 0.43
CA ALA A 573 -12.96 18.09 -0.35
C ALA A 573 -12.85 16.77 0.44
N MET A 574 -11.68 16.48 1.02
CA MET A 574 -11.48 15.25 1.80
C MET A 574 -12.34 15.24 3.08
N THR A 575 -12.50 16.38 3.77
CA THR A 575 -13.41 16.52 4.91
C THR A 575 -14.85 16.22 4.52
N THR A 576 -15.30 16.74 3.37
CA THR A 576 -16.65 16.49 2.83
C THR A 576 -16.86 15.00 2.57
N ILE A 577 -15.93 14.36 1.87
CA ILE A 577 -15.98 12.93 1.53
C ILE A 577 -16.04 12.09 2.80
N LEU A 578 -15.13 12.32 3.74
CA LEU A 578 -15.01 11.53 4.97
C LEU A 578 -16.20 11.73 5.92
N THR A 579 -16.76 12.94 5.98
CA THR A 579 -18.01 13.20 6.72
C THR A 579 -19.16 12.40 6.13
N ASP A 580 -19.29 12.34 4.79
CA ASP A 580 -20.38 11.59 4.16
C ASP A 580 -20.18 10.08 4.26
N VAL A 581 -18.95 9.57 4.17
CA VAL A 581 -18.63 8.16 4.47
C VAL A 581 -19.10 7.80 5.88
N LEU A 582 -18.72 8.62 6.87
CA LEU A 582 -19.09 8.40 8.28
C LEU A 582 -20.62 8.39 8.44
N ARG A 583 -21.31 9.37 7.84
CA ARG A 583 -22.77 9.46 7.84
C ARG A 583 -23.42 8.24 7.16
N GLN A 584 -22.95 7.83 5.99
CA GLN A 584 -23.50 6.68 5.26
C GLN A 584 -23.42 5.40 6.08
N LEU A 585 -22.27 5.15 6.72
CA LEU A 585 -22.09 3.97 7.58
C LEU A 585 -22.93 4.06 8.87
N ALA A 586 -23.03 5.26 9.44
CA ALA A 586 -23.74 5.49 10.70
C ALA A 586 -25.28 5.52 10.55
N ASP A 587 -25.81 5.86 9.37
CA ASP A 587 -27.24 6.15 9.21
C ASP A 587 -27.98 5.21 8.24
N SER A 588 -27.28 4.48 7.37
CA SER A 588 -27.91 3.53 6.45
C SER A 588 -28.62 2.39 7.19
N MET A 589 -29.89 2.15 6.85
CA MET A 589 -30.68 1.04 7.42
C MET A 589 -30.01 -0.32 7.15
N ILE A 590 -29.66 -0.58 5.89
CA ILE A 590 -28.80 -1.71 5.50
C ILE A 590 -27.40 -1.15 5.26
N LEU A 591 -26.37 -1.80 5.81
CA LEU A 591 -24.99 -1.35 5.65
C LEU A 591 -24.60 -1.27 4.17
N PRO A 592 -23.96 -0.18 3.72
CA PRO A 592 -23.63 0.04 2.31
C PRO A 592 -22.37 -0.75 1.88
N PHE A 593 -22.25 -2.01 2.28
CA PHE A 593 -21.11 -2.86 1.96
C PHE A 593 -21.19 -3.44 0.54
N ASP A 594 -20.05 -3.49 -0.15
CA ASP A 594 -19.93 -4.02 -1.51
C ASP A 594 -19.55 -5.51 -1.50
N LEU A 595 -20.57 -6.37 -1.40
CA LEU A 595 -20.40 -7.83 -1.44
C LEU A 595 -19.81 -8.33 -2.77
N LYS A 596 -20.06 -7.62 -3.87
CA LYS A 596 -19.54 -7.98 -5.19
C LYS A 596 -18.04 -7.71 -5.26
N ALA A 597 -17.60 -6.54 -4.80
CA ALA A 597 -16.17 -6.21 -4.74
C ALA A 597 -15.41 -7.18 -3.81
N PHE A 598 -16.00 -7.54 -2.67
CA PHE A 598 -15.44 -8.55 -1.76
C PHE A 598 -15.22 -9.90 -2.43
N LEU A 599 -16.25 -10.43 -3.09
CA LEU A 599 -16.16 -11.71 -3.79
C LEU A 599 -15.13 -11.67 -4.94
N ILE A 600 -15.05 -10.57 -5.68
CA ILE A 600 -14.06 -10.38 -6.75
C ILE A 600 -12.64 -10.39 -6.16
N ASP A 601 -12.39 -9.68 -5.07
CA ASP A 601 -11.06 -9.64 -4.44
C ASP A 601 -10.67 -10.98 -3.81
N LEU A 602 -11.63 -11.70 -3.20
CA LEU A 602 -11.41 -13.03 -2.65
C LEU A 602 -11.00 -14.02 -3.76
N LYS A 603 -11.77 -14.08 -4.86
CA LYS A 603 -11.45 -14.90 -6.04
C LYS A 603 -10.06 -14.56 -6.59
N LYS A 604 -9.72 -13.27 -6.70
CA LYS A 604 -8.38 -12.81 -7.13
C LYS A 604 -7.29 -13.25 -6.17
N SER A 605 -7.52 -13.15 -4.86
CA SER A 605 -6.51 -13.46 -3.83
C SER A 605 -6.22 -14.95 -3.76
N VAL A 606 -7.24 -15.79 -3.86
CA VAL A 606 -7.07 -17.25 -3.90
C VAL A 606 -6.36 -17.69 -5.18
N LYS A 607 -6.72 -17.11 -6.33
CA LYS A 607 -6.00 -17.36 -7.58
C LYS A 607 -4.50 -17.11 -7.39
N VAL A 608 -4.12 -15.94 -6.86
CA VAL A 608 -2.71 -15.62 -6.58
C VAL A 608 -2.00 -16.67 -5.71
N VAL A 609 -2.67 -17.23 -4.70
CA VAL A 609 -2.07 -18.30 -3.86
C VAL A 609 -1.86 -19.57 -4.68
N ALA A 610 -2.84 -20.00 -5.48
CA ALA A 610 -2.70 -21.15 -6.36
C ALA A 610 -1.52 -20.96 -7.33
N ASP A 611 -1.35 -19.75 -7.84
CA ASP A 611 -0.28 -19.39 -8.76
C ASP A 611 1.11 -19.41 -8.11
N VAL A 612 1.24 -18.86 -6.91
CA VAL A 612 2.52 -18.87 -6.16
C VAL A 612 2.95 -20.30 -5.85
N VAL A 613 2.02 -21.14 -5.40
CA VAL A 613 2.25 -22.57 -5.14
C VAL A 613 2.72 -23.29 -6.41
N PHE A 614 2.11 -22.98 -7.55
CA PHE A 614 2.50 -23.54 -8.84
C PHE A 614 3.91 -23.06 -9.28
N ILE A 615 4.21 -21.76 -9.11
CA ILE A 615 5.49 -21.16 -9.50
C ILE A 615 6.66 -21.66 -8.64
N GLN A 616 6.46 -21.84 -7.34
CA GLN A 616 7.52 -22.28 -6.43
C GLN A 616 7.83 -23.78 -6.52
N ASN A 617 7.11 -24.53 -7.38
CA ASN A 617 7.22 -26.00 -7.53
C ASN A 617 7.14 -26.74 -6.18
N THR A 618 6.46 -26.13 -5.21
CA THR A 618 6.18 -26.76 -3.93
C THR A 618 5.20 -27.90 -4.17
N LYS A 619 5.51 -29.10 -3.68
CA LYS A 619 4.59 -30.26 -3.67
C LYS A 619 3.40 -29.98 -2.73
N VAL A 620 2.56 -29.01 -3.07
CA VAL A 620 1.30 -28.83 -2.38
C VAL A 620 0.37 -29.92 -2.87
N ASP A 621 -0.07 -30.74 -1.93
CA ASP A 621 -1.00 -31.84 -2.19
C ASP A 621 -2.24 -31.31 -2.90
N LYS A 622 -2.63 -31.97 -4.01
CA LYS A 622 -3.77 -31.60 -4.85
C LYS A 622 -5.05 -31.40 -4.04
N LYS A 623 -5.20 -32.13 -2.93
CA LYS A 623 -6.35 -31.99 -2.02
C LYS A 623 -6.52 -30.57 -1.46
N TYR A 624 -5.43 -29.83 -1.25
CA TYR A 624 -5.49 -28.47 -0.72
C TYR A 624 -5.92 -27.46 -1.79
N GLN A 625 -5.49 -27.67 -3.04
CA GLN A 625 -5.93 -26.84 -4.17
C GLN A 625 -7.42 -27.06 -4.46
N GLU A 626 -7.85 -28.33 -4.49
CA GLU A 626 -9.26 -28.69 -4.67
C GLU A 626 -10.12 -28.18 -3.51
N GLY A 627 -9.64 -28.30 -2.27
CA GLY A 627 -10.32 -27.77 -1.08
C GLY A 627 -10.47 -26.25 -1.11
N LEU A 628 -9.43 -25.53 -1.55
CA LEU A 628 -9.44 -24.07 -1.66
C LEU A 628 -10.40 -23.60 -2.77
N GLN A 629 -10.39 -24.26 -3.92
CA GLN A 629 -11.32 -23.98 -5.02
C GLN A 629 -12.78 -24.24 -4.62
N LYS A 630 -13.05 -25.38 -4.00
CA LYS A 630 -14.38 -25.71 -3.45
C LYS A 630 -14.82 -24.70 -2.39
N GLY A 631 -13.88 -24.23 -1.57
CA GLY A 631 -14.11 -23.17 -0.60
C GLY A 631 -14.61 -21.88 -1.25
N ILE A 632 -13.99 -21.45 -2.35
CA ILE A 632 -14.46 -20.27 -3.11
C ILE A 632 -15.86 -20.49 -3.67
N GLU A 633 -16.11 -21.64 -4.29
CA GLU A 633 -17.42 -21.95 -4.90
C GLU A 633 -18.53 -21.87 -3.85
N ASN A 634 -18.31 -22.46 -2.68
CA ASN A 634 -19.24 -22.36 -1.55
C ASN A 634 -19.45 -20.90 -1.09
N VAL A 635 -18.40 -20.08 -1.05
CA VAL A 635 -18.51 -18.66 -0.68
C VAL A 635 -19.27 -17.87 -1.77
N ASP A 636 -19.05 -18.18 -3.04
CA ASP A 636 -19.75 -17.57 -4.18
C ASP A 636 -21.26 -17.82 -4.09
N GLU A 637 -21.65 -19.08 -3.89
CA GLU A 637 -23.04 -19.49 -3.69
C GLU A 637 -23.66 -18.84 -2.44
N ALA A 638 -22.92 -18.82 -1.33
CA ALA A 638 -23.37 -18.23 -0.08
C ALA A 638 -23.59 -16.71 -0.21
N ILE A 639 -22.70 -16.01 -0.92
CA ILE A 639 -22.85 -14.56 -1.18
C ILE A 639 -24.01 -14.31 -2.13
N ALA A 640 -24.18 -15.09 -3.19
CA ALA A 640 -25.33 -14.95 -4.09
C ALA A 640 -26.66 -15.15 -3.35
N LYS A 641 -26.75 -16.17 -2.49
CA LYS A 641 -27.91 -16.38 -1.62
C LYS A 641 -28.11 -15.20 -0.65
N PHE A 642 -27.04 -14.73 -0.02
CA PHE A 642 -27.13 -13.63 0.92
C PHE A 642 -27.55 -12.30 0.25
N GLN A 643 -27.13 -12.04 -0.99
CA GLN A 643 -27.61 -10.91 -1.78
C GLN A 643 -29.12 -10.99 -2.03
N ASN A 644 -29.66 -12.19 -2.31
CA ASN A 644 -31.10 -12.40 -2.42
C ASN A 644 -31.82 -12.17 -1.07
N ASP A 645 -31.26 -12.67 0.04
CA ASP A 645 -31.80 -12.42 1.38
C ASP A 645 -31.87 -10.92 1.71
N ILE A 646 -30.84 -10.14 1.32
CA ILE A 646 -30.81 -8.68 1.49
C ILE A 646 -31.90 -8.01 0.65
N ALA A 647 -32.10 -8.45 -0.59
CA ALA A 647 -33.11 -7.88 -1.48
C ALA A 647 -34.54 -8.17 -0.99
N ALA A 648 -34.77 -9.34 -0.39
CA ALA A 648 -36.07 -9.79 0.11
C ALA A 648 -36.35 -9.40 1.57
N VAL A 649 -35.42 -8.74 2.27
CA VAL A 649 -35.58 -8.42 3.70
C VAL A 649 -36.76 -7.47 3.93
N ASP A 650 -37.63 -7.81 4.87
CA ASP A 650 -38.68 -6.90 5.33
C ASP A 650 -38.06 -5.74 6.12
N LYS A 651 -38.00 -4.57 5.49
CA LYS A 651 -37.46 -3.34 6.06
C LYS A 651 -38.32 -2.75 7.18
N ASN A 652 -39.56 -3.21 7.32
CA ASN A 652 -40.43 -2.83 8.43
C ASN A 652 -40.22 -3.69 9.68
N ASN A 653 -39.36 -4.72 9.59
CA ASN A 653 -38.96 -5.57 10.71
C ASN A 653 -37.51 -5.25 11.14
N PRO A 654 -37.32 -4.47 12.22
CA PRO A 654 -35.99 -4.07 12.68
C PRO A 654 -35.06 -5.25 12.98
N LEU A 655 -35.59 -6.38 13.45
CA LEU A 655 -34.80 -7.57 13.74
C LEU A 655 -34.34 -8.28 12.46
N ALA A 656 -35.17 -8.28 11.41
CA ALA A 656 -34.77 -8.81 10.10
C ALA A 656 -33.62 -7.97 9.49
N VAL A 657 -33.76 -6.64 9.52
CA VAL A 657 -32.71 -5.68 9.11
C VAL A 657 -31.43 -5.90 9.92
N ARG A 658 -31.55 -6.02 11.26
CA ARG A 658 -30.41 -6.23 12.15
C ARG A 658 -29.67 -7.52 11.85
N ARG A 659 -30.38 -8.64 11.64
CA ARG A 659 -29.78 -9.94 11.28
C ARG A 659 -28.96 -9.86 10.00
N VAL A 660 -29.43 -9.12 9.00
CA VAL A 660 -28.69 -8.89 7.76
C VAL A 660 -27.42 -8.07 8.01
N ASN A 661 -27.52 -6.97 8.76
CA ASN A 661 -26.36 -6.13 9.08
C ASN A 661 -25.30 -6.89 9.91
N ASP A 662 -25.74 -7.71 10.87
CA ASP A 662 -24.82 -8.51 11.69
C ASP A 662 -24.07 -9.55 10.84
N LYS A 663 -24.74 -10.17 9.87
CA LYS A 663 -24.08 -11.04 8.87
C LYS A 663 -23.08 -10.27 8.02
N MET A 664 -23.41 -9.06 7.56
CA MET A 664 -22.47 -8.22 6.80
C MET A 664 -21.22 -7.87 7.61
N MET A 665 -21.39 -7.49 8.88
CA MET A 665 -20.28 -7.18 9.79
C MET A 665 -19.40 -8.40 10.11
N ALA A 666 -19.92 -9.62 9.99
CA ALA A 666 -19.18 -10.84 10.25
C ALA A 666 -18.23 -11.23 9.11
N LEU A 667 -18.42 -10.73 7.89
CA LEU A 667 -17.72 -11.22 6.69
C LEU A 667 -16.20 -11.08 6.75
N GLU A 668 -15.65 -9.96 7.23
CA GLU A 668 -14.18 -9.80 7.35
C GLU A 668 -13.61 -10.64 8.50
N LYS A 669 -14.42 -10.90 9.53
CA LYS A 669 -14.00 -11.60 10.76
C LYS A 669 -13.79 -13.10 10.54
N VAL A 670 -14.35 -13.68 9.47
CA VAL A 670 -14.15 -15.10 9.14
C VAL A 670 -12.71 -15.42 8.76
N PHE A 671 -11.90 -14.41 8.44
CA PHE A 671 -10.49 -14.58 8.07
C PHE A 671 -9.52 -14.38 9.25
N ILE A 672 -10.03 -14.28 10.47
CA ILE A 672 -9.23 -14.11 11.69
C ILE A 672 -8.93 -15.49 12.30
N ASP A 673 -7.64 -15.79 12.43
CA ASP A 673 -7.13 -16.92 13.20
C ASP A 673 -6.88 -16.49 14.66
N GLY A 674 -7.42 -17.25 15.61
CA GLY A 674 -7.13 -17.04 17.03
C GLY A 674 -5.64 -17.19 17.38
N ASN A 675 -4.91 -18.01 16.63
CA ASN A 675 -3.49 -18.30 16.87
C ASN A 675 -2.54 -17.26 16.24
N GLY A 676 -3.04 -16.40 15.35
CA GLY A 676 -2.20 -15.48 14.60
C GLY A 676 -1.41 -16.13 13.46
N LEU A 677 -0.65 -15.32 12.73
CA LEU A 677 0.25 -15.78 11.67
C LEU A 677 1.55 -16.34 12.27
N PRO A 678 2.22 -17.30 11.60
CA PRO A 678 3.55 -17.75 11.97
C PRO A 678 4.54 -16.57 12.10
N ASP A 679 5.33 -16.59 13.17
CA ASP A 679 6.31 -15.56 13.57
C ASP A 679 5.72 -14.17 13.85
N ARG A 680 4.40 -14.01 13.74
CA ARG A 680 3.68 -12.74 13.89
C ARG A 680 2.32 -12.97 14.55
N PRO A 681 2.28 -13.48 15.81
CA PRO A 681 1.04 -13.89 16.48
C PRO A 681 0.04 -12.73 16.68
N GLN A 682 0.52 -11.49 16.73
CA GLN A 682 -0.34 -10.29 16.79
C GLN A 682 -1.17 -10.09 15.51
N TYR A 683 -0.68 -10.51 14.34
CA TYR A 683 -1.42 -10.41 13.08
C TYR A 683 -2.26 -11.66 12.89
N LYS A 684 -3.59 -11.53 12.92
CA LYS A 684 -4.54 -12.65 12.93
C LYS A 684 -5.24 -12.88 11.61
N LYS A 685 -5.27 -11.88 10.72
CA LYS A 685 -5.97 -11.98 9.43
C LYS A 685 -5.18 -12.74 8.35
N TYR A 686 -5.77 -13.79 7.77
CA TYR A 686 -5.14 -14.61 6.71
C TYR A 686 -5.06 -13.95 5.33
N ILE A 687 -6.07 -13.17 4.93
CA ILE A 687 -6.23 -12.68 3.54
C ILE A 687 -5.56 -11.33 3.28
N GLU A 688 -4.86 -10.79 4.27
CA GLU A 688 -3.97 -9.66 4.07
C GLU A 688 -2.56 -10.15 3.79
N LYS A 689 -2.05 -9.70 2.63
CA LYS A 689 -0.78 -10.08 2.03
C LYS A 689 0.25 -10.43 3.12
N PRO A 690 0.72 -11.69 3.21
CA PRO A 690 2.02 -11.94 3.81
C PRO A 690 2.98 -11.12 2.97
N ARG A 691 3.45 -9.98 3.49
CA ARG A 691 4.56 -9.26 2.86
C ARG A 691 5.84 -10.00 3.28
N SER A 692 5.95 -11.24 2.81
CA SER A 692 7.06 -12.15 3.01
C SER A 692 6.93 -13.33 2.02
N ALA A 693 6.95 -12.99 0.73
CA ALA A 693 7.48 -13.86 -0.30
C ALA A 693 8.18 -12.93 -1.32
N PRO A 694 9.44 -13.21 -1.70
CA PRO A 694 10.14 -12.45 -2.72
C PRO A 694 9.29 -12.41 -3.99
N ILE A 695 9.03 -11.21 -4.49
CA ILE A 695 8.76 -11.04 -5.92
C ILE A 695 10.03 -11.57 -6.58
N GLY A 696 9.96 -12.70 -7.28
CA GLY A 696 11.13 -13.36 -7.85
C GLY A 696 12.04 -12.36 -8.58
N ASP A 697 13.35 -12.46 -8.30
CA ASP A 697 14.41 -11.60 -8.81
C ASP A 697 14.28 -11.29 -10.29
N ARG A 698 13.86 -10.07 -10.59
CA ARG A 698 13.84 -9.58 -11.96
C ARG A 698 14.96 -8.58 -12.17
N LYS A 699 15.83 -8.86 -13.13
CA LYS A 699 16.95 -8.00 -13.55
C LYS A 699 16.49 -6.86 -14.45
N LEU A 700 15.50 -7.13 -15.31
CA LEU A 700 14.96 -6.18 -16.30
C LEU A 700 13.43 -6.29 -16.40
N GLN A 701 12.71 -5.17 -16.48
CA GLN A 701 11.26 -5.18 -16.66
C GLN A 701 10.88 -5.45 -18.13
N PRO A 702 10.30 -6.61 -18.48
CA PRO A 702 9.82 -6.90 -19.81
C PRO A 702 8.56 -6.11 -20.13
N ILE A 703 8.59 -5.52 -21.31
CA ILE A 703 7.47 -4.81 -21.93
C ILE A 703 7.26 -5.45 -23.30
N ILE A 704 6.03 -5.89 -23.61
CA ILE A 704 5.68 -6.36 -24.95
C ILE A 704 4.88 -5.27 -25.66
N LEU A 705 5.39 -4.78 -26.79
CA LEU A 705 4.65 -3.98 -27.75
C LEU A 705 4.01 -4.90 -28.79
N SER A 706 2.69 -4.85 -28.95
CA SER A 706 2.01 -5.75 -29.89
C SER A 706 0.70 -5.18 -30.47
N ASP A 707 0.20 -5.80 -31.54
CA ASP A 707 -1.13 -5.53 -32.08
C ASP A 707 -2.24 -6.29 -31.31
N SER A 708 -3.37 -6.58 -31.96
CA SER A 708 -4.47 -7.32 -31.33
C SER A 708 -4.07 -8.73 -30.86
N LYS A 709 -3.00 -9.33 -31.41
CA LYS A 709 -2.56 -10.68 -31.03
C LYS A 709 -1.98 -10.73 -29.62
N GLY A 710 -1.14 -9.75 -29.26
CA GLY A 710 -0.64 -9.63 -27.90
C GLY A 710 -1.76 -9.38 -26.89
N ASN A 711 -2.72 -8.53 -27.26
CA ASN A 711 -3.90 -8.30 -26.42
C ASN A 711 -4.74 -9.57 -26.23
N TRP A 712 -4.91 -10.36 -27.29
CA TRP A 712 -5.67 -11.60 -27.21
C TRP A 712 -4.97 -12.67 -26.35
N LEU A 713 -3.65 -12.85 -26.51
CA LEU A 713 -2.86 -13.76 -25.65
C LEU A 713 -2.96 -13.34 -24.18
N LYS A 714 -2.78 -12.04 -23.88
CA LYS A 714 -2.91 -11.47 -22.54
C LYS A 714 -4.27 -11.79 -21.91
N ASN A 715 -5.35 -11.64 -22.67
CA ASN A 715 -6.70 -11.70 -22.11
C ASN A 715 -7.30 -13.11 -22.06
N HIS A 716 -6.84 -14.05 -22.89
CA HIS A 716 -7.51 -15.34 -23.08
C HIS A 716 -6.64 -16.57 -22.79
N VAL A 717 -5.31 -16.42 -22.75
CA VAL A 717 -4.38 -17.55 -22.71
C VAL A 717 -3.37 -17.45 -21.57
N SER A 718 -3.25 -16.26 -20.96
CA SER A 718 -2.19 -15.91 -20.02
C SER A 718 -2.37 -16.45 -18.59
N ASP A 719 -1.29 -17.02 -18.05
CA ASP A 719 -1.17 -17.51 -16.67
C ASP A 719 -0.23 -16.59 -15.86
N ASP A 720 -0.15 -16.76 -14.54
CA ASP A 720 0.21 -15.67 -13.62
C ASP A 720 1.67 -15.21 -13.55
N VAL A 721 2.62 -15.95 -14.15
CA VAL A 721 3.98 -15.41 -14.40
C VAL A 721 3.92 -14.18 -15.31
N GLU A 722 2.92 -14.12 -16.18
CA GLU A 722 2.81 -13.16 -17.28
C GLU A 722 2.10 -11.86 -16.85
N LYS A 723 1.52 -11.83 -15.65
CA LYS A 723 1.06 -10.60 -14.99
C LYS A 723 2.19 -9.63 -14.67
N GLN A 724 3.43 -10.12 -14.64
CA GLN A 724 4.61 -9.29 -14.47
C GLN A 724 5.06 -8.67 -15.81
N ILE A 725 4.58 -9.15 -16.96
CA ILE A 725 4.90 -8.57 -18.27
C ILE A 725 3.99 -7.37 -18.51
N ILE A 726 4.57 -6.21 -18.83
CA ILE A 726 3.78 -5.05 -19.21
C ILE A 726 3.39 -5.19 -20.68
N TRP A 727 2.12 -5.47 -20.92
CA TRP A 727 1.57 -5.55 -22.28
C TRP A 727 1.09 -4.18 -22.74
N GLN A 728 1.73 -3.67 -23.77
CA GLN A 728 1.37 -2.44 -24.48
C GLN A 728 0.83 -2.84 -25.84
N SER A 729 -0.45 -3.19 -25.87
CA SER A 729 -1.10 -3.75 -27.05
C SER A 729 -2.32 -2.95 -27.46
N LYS A 730 -2.44 -2.67 -28.77
CA LYS A 730 -3.59 -1.96 -29.34
C LYS A 730 -4.04 -2.65 -30.63
N SER A 731 -5.33 -2.92 -30.72
CA SER A 731 -5.92 -3.56 -31.90
C SER A 731 -5.71 -2.70 -33.15
N GLY A 732 -5.19 -3.31 -34.22
CA GLY A 732 -4.90 -2.62 -35.48
C GLY A 732 -3.73 -1.64 -35.43
N ALA A 733 -2.91 -1.66 -34.36
CA ALA A 733 -1.73 -0.82 -34.26
C ALA A 733 -0.73 -1.14 -35.37
N ARG A 734 -0.16 -0.09 -35.97
CA ARG A 734 0.98 -0.19 -36.88
C ARG A 734 2.29 -0.02 -36.13
N ILE A 735 3.39 -0.48 -36.71
CA ILE A 735 4.73 -0.31 -36.13
C ILE A 735 5.07 1.17 -35.88
N ALA A 736 4.59 2.08 -36.75
CA ALA A 736 4.75 3.52 -36.57
C ALA A 736 4.04 4.06 -35.32
N ASP A 737 2.82 3.56 -35.02
CA ASP A 737 2.07 3.94 -33.82
C ASP A 737 2.82 3.52 -32.55
N SER A 738 3.38 2.32 -32.56
CA SER A 738 4.15 1.76 -31.44
C SER A 738 5.47 2.50 -31.24
N THR A 739 6.13 2.90 -32.32
CA THR A 739 7.35 3.72 -32.27
C THR A 739 7.08 5.09 -31.65
N ASN A 740 5.98 5.74 -32.04
CA ASN A 740 5.56 7.02 -31.46
C ASN A 740 5.15 6.89 -29.99
N TRP A 741 4.46 5.81 -29.62
CA TRP A 741 4.16 5.50 -28.23
C TRP A 741 5.44 5.35 -27.41
N LEU A 742 6.43 4.61 -27.93
CA LEU A 742 7.69 4.38 -27.25
C LEU A 742 8.43 5.70 -26.99
N LYS A 743 8.54 6.58 -27.99
CA LYS A 743 9.17 7.91 -27.85
C LYS A 743 8.60 8.73 -26.69
N ARG A 744 7.28 8.67 -26.47
CA ARG A 744 6.60 9.43 -25.42
C ARG A 744 6.69 8.80 -24.02
N ASN A 745 6.85 7.47 -23.95
CA ASN A 745 6.64 6.73 -22.70
C ASN A 745 7.88 6.00 -22.17
N ILE A 746 8.96 5.89 -22.96
CA ILE A 746 10.14 5.12 -22.57
C ILE A 746 10.82 5.71 -21.32
N ALA A 747 11.02 7.03 -21.27
CA ALA A 747 11.60 7.70 -20.10
C ALA A 747 10.75 7.46 -18.84
N LYS A 748 9.42 7.65 -18.95
CA LYS A 748 8.46 7.38 -17.86
C LYS A 748 8.50 5.91 -17.41
N SER A 749 8.62 4.98 -18.34
CA SER A 749 8.69 3.55 -18.04
C SER A 749 9.97 3.20 -17.28
N ILE A 750 11.11 3.78 -17.68
CA ILE A 750 12.39 3.55 -17.00
C ILE A 750 12.39 4.16 -15.60
N ILE A 751 11.83 5.36 -15.43
CA ILE A 751 11.65 5.98 -14.11
C ILE A 751 10.80 5.10 -13.20
N ASN A 752 9.72 4.53 -13.74
CA ASN A 752 8.77 3.74 -12.94
C ASN A 752 9.26 2.33 -12.63
N TYR A 753 10.04 1.73 -13.52
CA TYR A 753 10.33 0.29 -13.49
C TYR A 753 11.82 -0.07 -13.48
N GLY A 754 12.71 0.91 -13.59
CA GLY A 754 14.14 0.67 -13.82
C GLY A 754 14.42 0.24 -15.26
N ASP A 755 15.54 -0.44 -15.48
CA ASP A 755 15.91 -0.94 -16.79
C ASP A 755 14.90 -1.95 -17.34
N ILE A 756 14.61 -1.84 -18.64
CA ILE A 756 13.58 -2.64 -19.30
C ILE A 756 14.16 -3.60 -20.33
N TRP A 757 13.43 -4.68 -20.61
CA TRP A 757 13.64 -5.50 -21.80
C TRP A 757 12.44 -5.34 -22.72
N LEU A 758 12.61 -4.64 -23.83
CA LEU A 758 11.53 -4.38 -24.79
C LEU A 758 11.41 -5.55 -25.76
N TYR A 759 10.21 -6.12 -25.86
CA TYR A 759 9.83 -7.14 -26.85
C TYR A 759 8.89 -6.51 -27.86
N VAL A 760 9.25 -6.51 -29.13
CA VAL A 760 8.42 -5.94 -30.22
C VAL A 760 7.77 -7.07 -31.00
N TRP A 761 6.44 -7.16 -30.99
CA TRP A 761 5.66 -8.22 -31.62
C TRP A 761 4.52 -7.66 -32.48
N ILE A 762 4.87 -7.09 -33.63
CA ILE A 762 3.95 -6.35 -34.50
C ILE A 762 4.45 -6.40 -35.95
N GLY A 763 3.60 -6.07 -36.93
CA GLY A 763 3.97 -5.97 -38.35
C GLY A 763 2.89 -6.44 -39.32
N THR A 764 1.93 -7.26 -38.87
CA THR A 764 0.86 -7.74 -39.76
C THR A 764 -0.14 -6.67 -40.17
N CYS A 765 -0.40 -5.69 -39.31
CA CYS A 765 -1.25 -4.54 -39.64
C CYS A 765 -0.56 -3.54 -40.60
N ASP A 766 0.75 -3.68 -40.79
CA ASP A 766 1.53 -2.90 -41.75
C ASP A 766 1.47 -3.55 -43.15
N LEU A 767 1.44 -4.89 -43.21
CA LEU A 767 1.30 -5.66 -44.46
C LEU A 767 -0.15 -5.79 -44.98
N THR A 768 -1.16 -5.49 -44.15
CA THR A 768 -2.58 -5.55 -44.51
C THR A 768 -3.27 -4.21 -44.56
N SER A 769 -4.29 -4.15 -45.41
CA SER A 769 -5.29 -3.10 -45.37
C SER A 769 -6.66 -3.69 -45.07
N LYS A 770 -7.46 -2.96 -44.29
CA LYS A 770 -8.86 -3.31 -44.00
C LYS A 770 -9.77 -2.38 -44.79
N ASN A 771 -10.52 -2.94 -45.74
CA ASN A 771 -11.51 -2.20 -46.52
C ASN A 771 -12.92 -2.58 -46.05
N LYS A 772 -13.57 -1.66 -45.33
CA LYS A 772 -14.86 -1.88 -44.64
C LYS A 772 -14.79 -3.11 -43.70
N LYS A 773 -15.29 -4.27 -44.15
CA LYS A 773 -15.39 -5.52 -43.37
C LYS A 773 -14.26 -6.52 -43.65
N TYR A 774 -13.63 -6.44 -44.82
CA TYR A 774 -12.69 -7.44 -45.33
C TYR A 774 -11.25 -6.90 -45.29
N ILE A 775 -10.27 -7.81 -45.28
CA ILE A 775 -8.85 -7.45 -45.36
C ILE A 775 -8.28 -7.90 -46.69
N SER A 776 -7.28 -7.18 -47.18
CA SER A 776 -6.46 -7.54 -48.33
C SER A 776 -5.00 -7.17 -48.05
N LEU A 777 -4.11 -7.72 -48.85
CA LEU A 777 -2.70 -7.33 -48.83
C LEU A 777 -2.56 -5.82 -49.18
N ARG A 778 -1.65 -5.11 -48.52
CA ARG A 778 -1.46 -3.65 -48.70
C ARG A 778 -0.40 -3.31 -49.75
N HIS A 779 0.72 -4.03 -49.80
CA HIS A 779 1.91 -3.67 -50.57
C HIS A 779 2.46 -4.85 -51.36
N ASN A 780 3.26 -4.54 -52.39
CA ASN A 780 4.16 -5.50 -53.04
C ASN A 780 5.36 -5.79 -52.11
N ASN A 781 5.88 -7.02 -52.17
CA ASN A 781 6.71 -7.71 -51.15
C ASN A 781 7.77 -6.85 -50.41
N GLU A 782 8.61 -6.09 -51.13
CA GLU A 782 9.83 -5.51 -50.53
C GLU A 782 9.62 -4.21 -49.75
N ASP A 783 8.69 -3.34 -50.16
CA ASP A 783 8.55 -2.00 -49.58
C ASP A 783 7.98 -2.05 -48.17
N GLY A 784 6.98 -2.91 -47.93
CA GLY A 784 6.38 -3.11 -46.61
C GLY A 784 7.37 -3.69 -45.60
N ILE A 785 8.21 -4.63 -46.02
CA ILE A 785 9.27 -5.20 -45.17
C ILE A 785 10.32 -4.13 -44.85
N ARG A 786 10.71 -3.32 -45.84
CA ARG A 786 11.68 -2.23 -45.66
C ARG A 786 11.18 -1.18 -44.67
N GLU A 787 9.90 -0.82 -44.72
CA GLU A 787 9.29 0.12 -43.77
C GLU A 787 9.33 -0.43 -42.34
N ILE A 788 8.90 -1.67 -42.13
CA ILE A 788 8.86 -2.29 -40.79
C ILE A 788 10.28 -2.44 -40.23
N THR A 789 11.23 -2.94 -41.04
CA THR A 789 12.63 -3.12 -40.61
C THR A 789 13.33 -1.80 -40.32
N THR A 790 13.01 -0.73 -41.06
CA THR A 790 13.49 0.63 -40.76
C THR A 790 13.01 1.07 -39.38
N LYS A 791 11.75 0.79 -39.04
CA LYS A 791 11.19 1.11 -37.72
C LYS A 791 11.77 0.26 -36.59
N TYR A 792 12.11 -1.01 -36.84
CA TYR A 792 12.86 -1.80 -35.87
C TYR A 792 14.22 -1.19 -35.54
N ARG A 793 14.95 -0.68 -36.55
CA ARG A 793 16.22 0.02 -36.34
C ARG A 793 16.01 1.32 -35.55
N GLU A 794 14.96 2.09 -35.87
CA GLU A 794 14.60 3.30 -35.12
C GLU A 794 14.28 3.00 -33.64
N ILE A 795 13.53 1.93 -33.35
CA ILE A 795 13.25 1.47 -31.99
C ILE A 795 14.55 1.10 -31.27
N ASN A 796 15.46 0.40 -31.94
CA ASN A 796 16.76 0.09 -31.37
C ASN A 796 17.56 1.35 -31.02
N ASP A 797 17.56 2.36 -31.88
CA ASP A 797 18.23 3.64 -31.62
C ASP A 797 17.60 4.38 -30.43
N ILE A 798 16.29 4.27 -30.23
CA ILE A 798 15.60 4.81 -29.06
C ILE A 798 16.04 4.07 -27.78
N ILE A 799 16.08 2.73 -27.80
CA ILE A 799 16.45 1.93 -26.63
C ILE A 799 17.93 2.10 -26.27
N ARG A 800 18.82 2.25 -27.24
CA ARG A 800 20.26 2.48 -27.02
C ARG A 800 20.58 3.75 -26.24
N LYS A 801 19.67 4.72 -26.19
CA LYS A 801 19.80 5.92 -25.33
C LYS A 801 19.71 5.58 -23.83
N TYR A 802 19.32 4.35 -23.48
CA TYR A 802 19.16 3.86 -22.12
C TYR A 802 20.00 2.60 -21.93
N PRO A 803 21.28 2.72 -21.52
CA PRO A 803 22.29 1.65 -21.64
C PRO A 803 21.98 0.37 -20.86
N GLY A 804 21.18 0.43 -19.80
CA GLY A 804 20.73 -0.76 -19.06
C GLY A 804 19.55 -1.50 -19.71
N SER A 805 18.89 -0.91 -20.71
CA SER A 805 17.73 -1.51 -21.39
C SER A 805 18.12 -2.37 -22.61
N LYS A 806 17.30 -3.38 -22.91
CA LYS A 806 17.52 -4.35 -24.00
C LYS A 806 16.33 -4.42 -24.95
N LEU A 807 16.56 -4.96 -26.15
CA LEU A 807 15.54 -5.12 -27.20
C LEU A 807 15.58 -6.53 -27.80
N THR A 808 14.39 -7.10 -28.00
CA THR A 808 14.17 -8.32 -28.79
C THR A 808 12.96 -8.13 -29.70
N ILE A 809 13.12 -8.46 -30.98
CA ILE A 809 12.03 -8.42 -31.96
C ILE A 809 11.46 -9.83 -32.08
N LEU A 810 10.21 -10.01 -31.67
CA LEU A 810 9.52 -11.29 -31.75
C LEU A 810 9.06 -11.59 -33.17
N GLU A 811 9.15 -12.86 -33.57
CA GLU A 811 8.65 -13.29 -34.88
C GLU A 811 7.16 -13.01 -35.04
N THR A 812 6.80 -12.60 -36.25
CA THR A 812 5.42 -12.37 -36.62
C THR A 812 4.80 -13.67 -37.14
N PRO A 813 3.63 -14.10 -36.61
CA PRO A 813 2.98 -15.31 -37.08
C PRO A 813 2.28 -15.11 -38.43
N ILE A 814 2.29 -16.16 -39.26
CA ILE A 814 1.51 -16.22 -40.51
C ILE A 814 0.01 -16.25 -40.19
N TYR A 815 -0.76 -15.38 -40.82
CA TYR A 815 -2.23 -15.36 -40.77
C TYR A 815 -2.80 -15.61 -42.17
N SER A 816 -4.12 -15.84 -42.25
CA SER A 816 -4.81 -16.07 -43.54
C SER A 816 -5.87 -14.99 -43.77
N ILE A 817 -5.66 -14.20 -44.82
CA ILE A 817 -6.61 -13.26 -45.43
C ILE A 817 -7.85 -14.03 -45.87
N LYS A 818 -7.69 -15.18 -46.55
CA LYS A 818 -8.81 -16.05 -46.96
C LYS A 818 -9.70 -16.40 -45.78
N LYS A 819 -9.13 -16.99 -44.71
CA LYS A 819 -9.91 -17.39 -43.52
C LYS A 819 -10.55 -16.20 -42.82
N TRP A 820 -9.91 -15.03 -42.83
CA TRP A 820 -10.50 -13.82 -42.24
C TRP A 820 -11.75 -13.42 -43.00
N ASN A 821 -11.63 -13.33 -44.32
CA ASN A 821 -12.71 -12.93 -45.20
C ASN A 821 -13.84 -13.96 -45.20
N GLU A 822 -13.51 -15.25 -45.19
CA GLU A 822 -14.45 -16.36 -45.01
C GLU A 822 -15.25 -16.23 -43.71
N GLY A 823 -14.57 -16.08 -42.56
CA GLY A 823 -15.26 -15.93 -41.27
C GLY A 823 -16.04 -14.61 -41.14
N LYS A 824 -15.73 -13.59 -41.95
CA LYS A 824 -16.53 -12.36 -42.08
C LYS A 824 -17.63 -12.48 -43.14
N GLY A 825 -17.82 -13.63 -43.79
CA GLY A 825 -18.90 -13.88 -44.74
C GLY A 825 -18.67 -13.31 -46.14
N HIS A 826 -17.41 -13.27 -46.61
CA HIS A 826 -17.11 -12.91 -48.00
C HIS A 826 -17.71 -13.96 -48.95
N LYS A 827 -18.31 -13.51 -50.07
CA LYS A 827 -19.02 -14.40 -51.00
C LYS A 827 -18.09 -15.37 -51.74
N ASP A 828 -16.84 -14.95 -51.96
CA ASP A 828 -15.84 -15.76 -52.64
C ASP A 828 -14.46 -15.61 -51.93
N PRO A 829 -14.22 -16.35 -50.83
CA PRO A 829 -12.98 -16.25 -50.08
C PRO A 829 -11.79 -16.92 -50.79
N ALA A 830 -12.02 -17.76 -51.81
CA ALA A 830 -10.95 -18.45 -52.54
C ALA A 830 -10.07 -17.47 -53.35
N THR A 831 -10.62 -16.32 -53.74
CA THR A 831 -9.88 -15.24 -54.44
C THR A 831 -8.72 -14.63 -53.65
N PHE A 832 -8.58 -14.98 -52.36
CA PHE A 832 -7.50 -14.50 -51.50
C PHE A 832 -6.38 -15.55 -51.29
N GLU A 833 -6.41 -16.69 -51.97
CA GLU A 833 -5.36 -17.73 -51.85
C GLU A 833 -3.98 -17.21 -52.28
N ASP A 834 -3.88 -16.55 -53.44
CA ASP A 834 -2.63 -15.95 -53.91
C ASP A 834 -2.10 -14.88 -52.94
N GLN A 835 -3.01 -14.14 -52.28
CA GLN A 835 -2.64 -13.16 -51.27
C GLN A 835 -2.15 -13.81 -49.98
N ASP A 836 -2.66 -14.98 -49.60
CA ASP A 836 -2.17 -15.76 -48.46
C ASP A 836 -0.75 -16.27 -48.72
N GLU A 837 -0.47 -16.73 -49.95
CA GLU A 837 0.87 -17.18 -50.35
C GLU A 837 1.88 -16.02 -50.34
N GLU A 838 1.52 -14.90 -50.95
CA GLU A 838 2.36 -13.70 -50.99
C GLU A 838 2.60 -13.13 -49.59
N LEU A 839 1.56 -13.08 -48.75
CA LEU A 839 1.69 -12.69 -47.35
C LEU A 839 2.63 -13.63 -46.58
N ALA A 840 2.50 -14.94 -46.76
CA ALA A 840 3.38 -15.90 -46.12
C ALA A 840 4.83 -15.67 -46.53
N SER A 841 5.09 -15.36 -47.81
CA SER A 841 6.40 -14.94 -48.32
C SER A 841 6.91 -13.68 -47.59
N GLN A 842 6.08 -12.64 -47.48
CA GLN A 842 6.42 -11.38 -46.79
C GLN A 842 6.74 -11.59 -45.31
N ILE A 843 5.95 -12.40 -44.59
CA ILE A 843 6.19 -12.70 -43.18
C ILE A 843 7.46 -13.53 -43.00
N ASN A 844 7.74 -14.47 -43.90
CA ASN A 844 8.99 -15.25 -43.88
C ASN A 844 10.21 -14.35 -44.05
N ALA A 845 10.15 -13.39 -44.97
CA ALA A 845 11.22 -12.42 -45.18
C ALA A 845 11.36 -11.46 -43.98
N LEU A 846 10.26 -10.95 -43.42
CA LEU A 846 10.27 -10.12 -42.22
C LEU A 846 10.87 -10.85 -41.00
N ASN A 847 10.53 -12.13 -40.79
CA ASN A 847 11.08 -12.92 -39.69
C ASN A 847 12.58 -13.21 -39.87
N ARG A 848 13.06 -13.34 -41.11
CA ARG A 848 14.50 -13.45 -41.41
C ARG A 848 15.24 -12.18 -40.98
N GLU A 849 14.72 -11.01 -41.36
CA GLU A 849 15.29 -9.72 -40.95
C GLU A 849 15.26 -9.54 -39.42
N ALA A 850 14.15 -9.90 -38.76
CA ALA A 850 14.07 -9.86 -37.30
C ALA A 850 15.14 -10.73 -36.62
N ARG A 851 15.43 -11.93 -37.17
CA ARG A 851 16.50 -12.80 -36.66
C ARG A 851 17.87 -12.18 -36.82
N GLU A 852 18.18 -11.59 -37.97
CA GLU A 852 19.46 -10.92 -38.20
C GLU A 852 19.64 -9.70 -37.28
N ILE A 853 18.59 -8.91 -37.08
CA ILE A 853 18.62 -7.80 -36.13
C ILE A 853 18.86 -8.33 -34.70
N ASN A 854 18.08 -9.31 -34.24
CA ASN A 854 18.27 -9.88 -32.89
C ASN A 854 19.69 -10.43 -32.68
N LYS A 855 20.25 -11.11 -33.69
CA LYS A 855 21.64 -11.61 -33.66
C LYS A 855 22.65 -10.47 -33.46
N SER A 856 22.46 -9.34 -34.14
CA SER A 856 23.30 -8.15 -33.96
C SER A 856 23.16 -7.51 -32.57
N LEU A 857 22.03 -7.73 -31.89
CA LEU A 857 21.74 -7.24 -30.54
C LEU A 857 22.17 -8.21 -29.43
N GLY A 858 22.69 -9.39 -29.79
CA GLY A 858 22.99 -10.45 -28.82
C GLY A 858 21.74 -11.06 -28.17
N SER A 859 20.57 -10.93 -28.81
CA SER A 859 19.31 -11.52 -28.35
C SER A 859 18.79 -12.58 -29.32
N HIS A 860 17.77 -13.32 -28.92
CA HIS A 860 17.14 -14.34 -29.75
C HIS A 860 15.62 -14.31 -29.60
N SER A 861 14.91 -14.43 -30.72
CA SER A 861 13.45 -14.60 -30.72
C SER A 861 13.09 -16.07 -30.88
N PRO A 862 12.06 -16.55 -30.16
CA PRO A 862 11.48 -17.85 -30.45
C PRO A 862 10.99 -17.92 -31.90
N GLU A 863 11.21 -19.07 -32.55
CA GLU A 863 10.69 -19.31 -33.88
C GLU A 863 9.22 -19.77 -33.82
N PHE A 864 8.30 -18.96 -34.33
CA PHE A 864 6.87 -19.28 -34.38
C PHE A 864 6.47 -19.83 -35.74
N THR A 865 7.14 -19.41 -36.81
CA THR A 865 6.82 -19.85 -38.17
C THR A 865 7.23 -21.30 -38.43
N SER A 866 8.29 -21.80 -37.80
CA SER A 866 8.68 -23.22 -37.89
C SER A 866 7.66 -24.13 -37.21
N ASP A 867 6.99 -23.69 -36.14
CA ASP A 867 5.85 -24.40 -35.54
C ASP A 867 4.63 -24.43 -36.48
N LEU A 868 4.50 -23.45 -37.38
CA LEU A 868 3.47 -23.39 -38.43
C LEU A 868 3.84 -24.17 -39.70
N GLN A 869 5.07 -24.65 -39.84
CA GLN A 869 5.52 -25.38 -41.04
C GLN A 869 5.87 -26.85 -40.75
N THR A 870 6.06 -27.22 -39.48
CA THR A 870 6.48 -28.58 -39.10
C THR A 870 5.32 -29.42 -38.56
N ASN A 871 5.06 -30.57 -39.20
CA ASN A 871 4.14 -31.62 -38.70
C ASN A 871 4.69 -32.24 -37.39
N ARG A 872 4.59 -31.56 -36.25
CA ARG A 872 5.07 -32.10 -34.97
C ARG A 872 4.09 -33.12 -34.37
N LYS A 873 4.64 -34.24 -33.88
CA LYS A 873 3.92 -35.24 -33.07
C LYS A 873 3.90 -34.78 -31.61
N VAL A 874 2.72 -34.67 -31.00
CA VAL A 874 2.59 -34.31 -29.57
C VAL A 874 2.23 -35.56 -28.76
N LYS A 875 2.87 -35.73 -27.60
CA LYS A 875 2.57 -36.79 -26.61
C LYS A 875 1.34 -36.39 -25.81
N VAL A 876 0.31 -37.23 -25.76
CA VAL A 876 -0.92 -36.96 -24.99
C VAL A 876 -1.09 -38.06 -23.94
N GLY A 877 -0.97 -37.68 -22.66
CA GLY A 877 -1.20 -38.57 -21.51
C GLY A 877 -0.07 -39.58 -21.22
N ASP A 878 -0.16 -40.23 -20.05
CA ASP A 878 0.81 -41.24 -19.58
C ASP A 878 0.78 -42.56 -20.37
N ASN A 879 -0.18 -42.73 -21.30
CA ASN A 879 -0.20 -43.85 -22.22
C ASN A 879 0.30 -43.43 -23.61
N ARG A 880 1.39 -44.06 -24.05
CA ARG A 880 2.22 -43.81 -25.24
C ARG A 880 1.44 -43.74 -26.59
N GLN A 881 0.68 -42.68 -26.85
CA GLN A 881 0.21 -42.35 -28.20
C GLN A 881 0.70 -40.97 -28.67
N LEU A 882 1.40 -40.96 -29.79
CA LEU A 882 1.85 -39.76 -30.50
C LEU A 882 0.84 -39.45 -31.61
N ARG A 883 0.17 -38.28 -31.56
CA ARG A 883 -0.72 -37.81 -32.65
C ARG A 883 -0.01 -36.76 -33.50
N THR A 884 -0.10 -36.91 -34.82
CA THR A 884 0.31 -35.88 -35.79
C THR A 884 -0.82 -34.85 -35.92
N ILE A 885 -0.56 -33.59 -35.56
CA ILE A 885 -1.54 -32.52 -35.73
C ILE A 885 -1.53 -32.09 -37.20
N LYS A 886 -2.48 -32.61 -38.00
CA LYS A 886 -2.75 -32.09 -39.34
C LYS A 886 -3.67 -30.87 -39.21
N ARG A 887 -3.15 -29.68 -39.54
CA ARG A 887 -3.81 -28.35 -39.64
C ARG A 887 -3.84 -27.50 -38.36
N TYR A 888 -3.37 -26.26 -38.51
CA TYR A 888 -3.52 -25.20 -37.51
C TYR A 888 -4.97 -24.72 -37.49
N ASN A 889 -5.60 -24.87 -36.33
CA ASN A 889 -6.90 -24.27 -36.08
C ASN A 889 -6.68 -22.78 -35.82
N PHE A 890 -7.40 -21.95 -36.57
CA PHE A 890 -7.46 -20.51 -36.37
C PHE A 890 -8.92 -20.16 -36.09
N ASN A 891 -9.15 -19.29 -35.14
CA ASN A 891 -10.48 -18.85 -34.72
C ASN A 891 -10.63 -17.36 -35.03
N LEU A 892 -11.78 -16.97 -35.54
CA LEU A 892 -12.11 -15.57 -35.78
C LEU A 892 -12.82 -14.98 -34.56
N TYR A 893 -12.33 -13.85 -34.09
CA TYR A 893 -12.90 -13.08 -32.99
C TYR A 893 -13.24 -11.64 -33.44
N ALA A 894 -13.74 -10.83 -32.50
CA ALA A 894 -14.14 -9.44 -32.79
C ALA A 894 -12.95 -8.56 -33.24
N ASP A 895 -11.76 -8.84 -32.74
CA ASP A 895 -10.53 -8.06 -32.89
C ASP A 895 -9.49 -8.68 -33.84
N GLY A 896 -9.65 -9.94 -34.23
CA GLY A 896 -8.54 -10.69 -34.83
C GLY A 896 -8.93 -12.09 -35.33
N ILE A 897 -8.19 -12.59 -36.33
CA ILE A 897 -7.98 -14.03 -36.46
C ILE A 897 -6.86 -14.33 -35.48
N HIS A 898 -7.14 -15.27 -34.58
CA HIS A 898 -6.19 -15.73 -33.59
C HIS A 898 -5.97 -17.23 -33.80
N THR A 899 -4.83 -17.71 -33.33
CA THR A 899 -4.60 -19.15 -33.29
C THR A 899 -5.60 -19.82 -32.36
N GLY A 900 -5.88 -21.10 -32.60
CA GLY A 900 -6.66 -21.92 -31.68
C GLY A 900 -5.91 -22.08 -30.36
N THR A 901 -6.66 -22.25 -29.27
CA THR A 901 -6.17 -22.18 -27.88
C THR A 901 -4.89 -23.00 -27.61
N LEU A 902 -4.74 -24.18 -28.21
CA LEU A 902 -3.54 -25.02 -28.04
C LEU A 902 -2.27 -24.39 -28.61
N LEU A 903 -2.33 -23.87 -29.84
CA LEU A 903 -1.19 -23.24 -30.49
C LEU A 903 -0.85 -21.90 -29.82
N SER A 904 -1.87 -21.18 -29.38
CA SER A 904 -1.71 -19.97 -28.58
C SER A 904 -0.99 -20.21 -27.26
N LYS A 905 -1.34 -21.28 -26.54
CA LYS A 905 -0.65 -21.70 -25.30
C LYS A 905 0.81 -22.06 -25.58
N ALA A 906 1.10 -22.71 -26.70
CA ALA A 906 2.46 -23.06 -27.10
C ALA A 906 3.32 -21.81 -27.40
N TRP A 907 2.78 -20.85 -28.14
CA TRP A 907 3.48 -19.59 -28.42
C TRP A 907 3.70 -18.77 -27.16
N LEU A 908 2.68 -18.64 -26.32
CA LEU A 908 2.78 -17.91 -25.07
C LEU A 908 3.82 -18.54 -24.14
N LYS A 909 3.82 -19.87 -24.00
CA LYS A 909 4.85 -20.59 -23.26
C LYS A 909 6.26 -20.27 -23.75
N LYS A 910 6.50 -20.26 -25.08
CA LYS A 910 7.80 -19.91 -25.66
C LYS A 910 8.23 -18.47 -25.34
N ILE A 911 7.30 -17.51 -25.45
CA ILE A 911 7.55 -16.10 -25.11
C ILE A 911 7.91 -16.01 -23.62
N THR A 912 7.11 -16.63 -22.75
CA THR A 912 7.32 -16.60 -21.30
C THR A 912 8.63 -17.27 -20.87
N GLU A 913 9.02 -18.39 -21.50
CA GLU A 913 10.32 -19.03 -21.28
C GLU A 913 11.49 -18.14 -21.74
N GLN A 914 11.37 -17.44 -22.87
CA GLN A 914 12.36 -16.49 -23.33
C GLN A 914 12.50 -15.32 -22.34
N ILE A 915 11.38 -14.71 -21.95
CA ILE A 915 11.39 -13.61 -20.98
C ILE A 915 11.96 -14.08 -19.65
N LYS A 916 11.64 -15.29 -19.18
CA LYS A 916 12.27 -15.90 -18.01
C LYS A 916 13.80 -15.92 -18.10
N ARG A 917 14.35 -16.36 -19.23
CA ARG A 917 15.81 -16.38 -19.44
C ARG A 917 16.42 -14.98 -19.47
N ASP A 918 15.74 -14.06 -20.13
CA ASP A 918 16.25 -12.72 -20.38
C ASP A 918 16.16 -11.80 -19.15
N CYS A 919 15.05 -11.91 -18.42
CA CYS A 919 14.68 -10.95 -17.37
C CYS A 919 14.82 -11.50 -15.95
N TRP A 920 14.94 -12.82 -15.75
CA TRP A 920 14.97 -13.45 -14.44
C TRP A 920 16.14 -14.44 -14.32
N ASP A 921 16.70 -14.61 -13.12
CA ASP A 921 17.83 -15.52 -12.93
C ASP A 921 17.44 -16.99 -13.11
N LYS A 922 18.01 -17.59 -14.16
CA LYS A 922 18.56 -18.94 -14.19
C LYS A 922 19.38 -19.09 -15.46
N GLN A 923 20.70 -19.10 -15.32
CA GLN A 923 21.51 -20.00 -16.15
C GLN A 923 21.00 -21.42 -15.89
N VAL A 924 20.00 -21.87 -16.65
CA VAL A 924 19.90 -23.30 -16.95
C VAL A 924 20.99 -23.52 -17.98
N GLY A 925 22.15 -23.95 -17.49
CA GLY A 925 23.20 -24.49 -18.33
C GLY A 925 22.58 -25.47 -19.32
N ARG A 926 22.90 -25.27 -20.60
CA ARG A 926 22.74 -26.28 -21.64
C ARG A 926 23.51 -27.51 -21.17
N ASN A 927 22.78 -28.53 -20.70
CA ASN A 927 23.20 -29.94 -20.69
C ASN A 927 21.93 -30.79 -20.54
N GLU A 928 21.37 -31.20 -21.68
CA GLU A 928 20.53 -32.40 -21.84
C GLU A 928 21.35 -33.69 -21.56
N PRO A 929 20.83 -34.95 -21.48
CA PRO A 929 19.51 -35.43 -21.94
C PRO A 929 18.79 -36.55 -21.11
N LYS A 930 17.44 -36.52 -21.12
CA LYS A 930 16.44 -37.53 -21.59
C LYS A 930 15.11 -37.44 -20.85
#